data_AF-A0A0D8XGI9-F1
#
_entry.id   AF-A0A0D8XGI9-F1
#
_cell.length_a   1.000
_cell.length_b   1.000
_cell.length_c   1.000
_cell.angle_alpha   90.00
_cell.angle_beta   90.00
_cell.angle_gamma   90.00
#
_symmetry.space_group_name_H-M   'P 1'
#
loop_
_entity.id
_entity.type
_entity.pdbx_description
1 polymer ?
#
loop_
_entity_poly.entity_id
_entity_poly.type
_entity_poly.pdbx_seq_one_letter_code
_entity_poly.pdbx_strand_id
1 'polypeptide(L)'
;MASSNGLSKIDTALCFCSIPFPRTEMNLRVSIRIKYISRFNFDLNAVEDDVKILSRGIIKSIIHQRLQYHPADNDEEWEFINNWTVHSGSIYYIPRADNDPKVFIDAGVRAWLGVYASAKVLQDRNPALALGLVNRLFYEMNMSLVEFYCEVIGELGLYRRGDSNFKNILRNKGMNQWQRNKANKLLNGTRLKTTEILVSDRKSCYRFAERRATFVELCNCSAMSAKMPQCCNRHRQYTMAEIYNMLGKRLEFPWLPVCRVKTGNKLHVAPLEVLHLHDKPQRYSKMLSENMRMEFIKKVCREPHLHKQLIENIFRMMEFDSAGVVNFLNGFRVGVVPRMIQCSGTVLDSPIAIDKERNEVPMTDQRAIKKKELNGTRFFDDLVKKCRERGLRMADEPLRVYNNVSAENFEKCVEDSVIRFNQLEGEPRVREGAKKILLVLIINDRAMCVDDCATGQDLYGFIKIESVTTAVVWPVKTIYYNIALKINAKLGGVNQAVVFDYESRSAECPAEDAVIYVGIDVTHPTNDNDYDISIACMVANIDLAATRYKSKIFAQMRKRETVESFDVQFRQLMLSFKEHSRVWPRHVIILRDGVSDSEMVRTASIELSWIRKSWEFLTGNNPETIPTYTYIVIQKRHITRFYQPTQDKDGHETYVNVPSGTVIDEVVVSPNFFDFYLASQIGAIGTTRPAHYTVVFDEWGLSADNIYEICYRLCFLYARCRIPVSLPCPVYYSHRVCEKAKEVYKTLYSRNAFDGIVGDELRKIEIEKQLSVPDHYPGMHFV
;
A
#
# COMPACT_ATOMS: atom_id res chain seq x y z
N MET A 1 -24.82 12.47 -45.28
CA MET A 1 -24.01 12.85 -46.46
C MET A 1 -23.77 14.35 -46.41
N ALA A 2 -22.55 14.76 -46.04
CA ALA A 2 -22.00 16.08 -46.25
C ALA A 2 -20.53 15.86 -46.62
N SER A 3 -20.12 16.51 -47.69
CA SER A 3 -18.94 16.27 -48.52
C SER A 3 -17.65 15.93 -47.77
N SER A 4 -17.18 14.71 -48.01
CA SER A 4 -15.77 14.36 -48.06
C SER A 4 -15.11 15.11 -49.22
N ASN A 5 -14.25 16.10 -48.93
CA ASN A 5 -13.07 16.49 -49.71
C ASN A 5 -12.57 17.85 -49.20
N GLY A 6 -11.42 17.86 -48.51
CA GLY A 6 -10.77 19.12 -48.16
C GLY A 6 -9.85 19.11 -46.94
N LEU A 7 -9.10 18.03 -46.66
CA LEU A 7 -8.04 18.06 -45.63
C LEU A 7 -6.88 17.13 -46.05
N SER A 8 -6.34 17.33 -47.25
CA SER A 8 -5.09 16.69 -47.69
C SER A 8 -4.02 17.76 -47.85
N LYS A 9 -3.30 18.02 -46.75
CA LYS A 9 -1.98 18.66 -46.58
C LYS A 9 -1.99 19.61 -45.38
N ILE A 10 -1.72 19.05 -44.20
CA ILE A 10 -1.09 19.83 -43.13
C ILE A 10 0.38 19.44 -43.19
N ASP A 11 1.13 20.19 -43.99
CA ASP A 11 2.58 20.05 -44.08
C ASP A 11 3.20 20.40 -42.72
N THR A 12 4.25 19.67 -42.35
CA THR A 12 5.01 19.81 -41.11
C THR A 12 5.40 21.28 -40.89
N ALA A 13 4.77 21.97 -39.94
CA ALA A 13 5.16 23.32 -39.58
C ALA A 13 6.28 23.27 -38.54
N LEU A 14 7.45 23.83 -38.88
CA LEU A 14 8.50 24.16 -37.93
C LEU A 14 8.26 25.59 -37.48
N CYS A 15 7.79 25.77 -36.24
CA CYS A 15 7.61 27.10 -35.67
C CYS A 15 8.75 27.36 -34.69
N PHE A 16 9.55 28.39 -34.97
CA PHE A 16 10.56 28.88 -34.03
C PHE A 16 9.87 29.88 -33.11
N CYS A 17 9.64 29.50 -31.85
CA CYS A 17 9.13 30.43 -30.85
C CYS A 17 10.28 30.80 -29.90
N SER A 18 10.58 32.09 -29.81
CA SER A 18 11.47 32.60 -28.76
C SER A 18 10.60 32.87 -27.54
N ILE A 19 10.78 32.13 -26.45
CA ILE A 19 10.04 32.35 -25.20
C ILE A 19 10.90 33.30 -24.34
N PRO A 20 10.53 34.59 -24.21
CA PRO A 20 11.23 35.47 -23.28
C PRO A 20 10.91 35.03 -21.86
N PHE A 21 11.91 34.57 -21.11
CA PHE A 21 11.77 34.33 -19.67
C PHE A 21 12.01 35.64 -18.92
N PRO A 22 11.08 36.14 -18.09
CA PRO A 22 11.22 37.46 -17.48
C PRO A 22 12.39 37.65 -16.50
N ARG A 23 13.21 36.63 -16.18
CA ARG A 23 14.22 36.74 -15.09
C ARG A 23 15.54 35.97 -15.27
N THR A 24 15.92 35.56 -16.47
CA THR A 24 17.25 34.94 -16.72
C THR A 24 17.83 35.37 -18.06
N GLU A 25 19.07 35.86 -18.08
CA GLU A 25 19.86 36.26 -19.28
C GLU A 25 20.15 35.14 -20.29
N MET A 26 19.42 34.02 -20.25
CA MET A 26 19.52 32.95 -21.26
C MET A 26 18.28 32.96 -22.15
N ASN A 27 18.44 33.45 -23.39
CA ASN A 27 17.49 33.24 -24.47
C ASN A 27 17.51 31.75 -24.87
N LEU A 28 16.65 30.95 -24.24
CA LEU A 28 16.38 29.57 -24.66
C LEU A 28 15.61 29.61 -25.98
N ARG A 29 16.28 29.22 -27.08
CA ARG A 29 15.59 28.92 -28.35
C ARG A 29 15.06 27.51 -28.30
N VAL A 30 13.74 27.36 -28.43
CA VAL A 30 13.07 26.06 -28.52
C VAL A 30 12.56 25.86 -29.95
N SER A 31 12.93 24.74 -30.57
CA SER A 31 12.41 24.34 -31.87
C SER A 31 11.25 23.36 -31.66
N ILE A 32 10.02 23.77 -31.96
CA ILE A 32 8.85 22.91 -31.87
C ILE A 32 8.52 22.40 -33.27
N ARG A 33 8.52 21.08 -33.45
CA ARG A 33 8.07 20.43 -34.69
C ARG A 33 6.71 19.79 -34.42
N ILE A 34 5.68 20.31 -35.07
CA ILE A 34 4.34 19.73 -35.02
C ILE A 34 4.19 18.84 -36.26
N LYS A 35 3.94 17.55 -36.04
CA LYS A 35 3.71 16.57 -37.11
C LYS A 35 2.32 15.97 -36.91
N TYR A 36 1.51 16.02 -37.96
CA TYR A 36 0.28 15.24 -38.00
C TYR A 36 0.64 13.75 -38.01
N ILE A 37 0.07 12.99 -37.07
CA ILE A 37 0.32 11.55 -36.93
C ILE A 37 -0.80 10.78 -37.63
N SER A 38 -2.04 10.96 -37.16
CA SER A 38 -3.20 10.24 -37.66
C SER A 38 -4.50 10.95 -37.26
N ARG A 39 -5.60 10.50 -37.88
CA ARG A 39 -6.97 10.78 -37.43
C ARG A 39 -7.45 9.54 -36.69
N PHE A 40 -8.12 9.74 -35.57
CA PHE A 40 -8.79 8.67 -34.83
C PHE A 40 -10.22 9.10 -34.52
N ASN A 41 -11.12 8.13 -34.37
CA ASN A 41 -12.48 8.40 -33.90
C ASN A 41 -12.51 8.19 -32.39
N PHE A 42 -12.83 9.25 -31.64
CA PHE A 42 -12.98 9.16 -30.20
C PHE A 42 -14.24 8.36 -29.87
N ASP A 43 -14.05 7.24 -29.19
CA ASP A 43 -15.14 6.40 -28.71
C ASP A 43 -14.68 5.60 -27.48
N LEU A 44 -15.29 5.91 -26.33
CA LEU A 44 -15.03 5.20 -25.08
C LEU A 44 -15.67 3.80 -25.06
N ASN A 45 -16.64 3.56 -25.93
CA ASN A 45 -17.37 2.31 -26.11
C ASN A 45 -16.82 1.44 -27.25
N ALA A 46 -15.71 1.86 -27.88
CA ALA A 46 -15.14 1.16 -29.01
C ALA A 46 -14.91 -0.34 -28.70
N VAL A 47 -15.22 -1.18 -29.70
CA VAL A 47 -14.96 -2.62 -29.64
C VAL A 47 -13.46 -2.91 -29.77
N GLU A 48 -12.76 -2.11 -30.58
CA GLU A 48 -11.30 -2.20 -30.75
C GLU A 48 -10.58 -1.60 -29.54
N ASP A 49 -9.77 -2.43 -28.86
CA ASP A 49 -9.04 -2.04 -27.65
C ASP A 49 -8.11 -0.84 -27.89
N ASP A 50 -7.46 -0.75 -29.05
CA ASP A 50 -6.57 0.37 -29.39
C ASP A 50 -7.30 1.71 -29.39
N VAL A 51 -8.51 1.76 -29.98
CA VAL A 51 -9.35 2.96 -30.02
C VAL A 51 -9.82 3.32 -28.62
N LYS A 52 -10.21 2.33 -27.82
CA LYS A 52 -10.67 2.50 -26.44
C LYS A 52 -9.56 3.03 -25.53
N ILE A 53 -8.36 2.46 -25.62
CA ILE A 53 -7.17 2.89 -24.88
C ILE A 53 -6.79 4.31 -25.25
N LEU A 54 -6.76 4.62 -26.56
CA LEU A 54 -6.45 5.96 -27.04
C LEU A 54 -7.49 6.99 -26.57
N SER A 55 -8.78 6.67 -26.67
CA SER A 55 -9.87 7.53 -26.21
C SER A 55 -9.79 7.80 -24.70
N ARG A 56 -9.53 6.77 -23.88
CA ARG A 56 -9.28 6.91 -22.43
C ARG A 56 -8.05 7.77 -22.13
N GLY A 57 -6.99 7.62 -22.91
CA GLY A 57 -5.78 8.44 -22.78
C GLY A 57 -6.06 9.92 -23.06
N ILE A 58 -6.82 10.20 -24.12
CA ILE A 58 -7.13 11.57 -24.54
C ILE A 58 -8.06 12.26 -23.55
N ILE A 59 -9.15 11.61 -23.11
CA ILE A 59 -10.04 12.23 -22.13
C ILE A 59 -9.31 12.50 -20.81
N LYS A 60 -8.41 11.59 -20.40
CA LYS A 60 -7.55 11.82 -19.22
C LYS A 60 -6.62 13.01 -19.41
N SER A 61 -6.03 13.18 -20.60
CA SER A 61 -5.21 14.36 -20.91
C SER A 61 -6.03 15.65 -20.86
N ILE A 62 -7.23 15.65 -21.44
CA ILE A 62 -8.13 16.83 -21.43
C ILE A 62 -8.49 17.23 -20.00
N ILE A 63 -8.84 16.27 -19.13
CA ILE A 63 -9.16 16.53 -17.70
C ILE A 63 -8.00 17.23 -16.97
N HIS A 64 -6.75 16.89 -17.31
CA HIS A 64 -5.57 17.49 -16.66
C HIS A 64 -5.05 18.74 -17.38
N GLN A 65 -5.53 19.03 -18.60
CA GLN A 65 -4.91 20.01 -19.49
C GLN A 65 -4.95 21.44 -18.92
N ARG A 66 -6.07 21.82 -18.26
CA ARG A 66 -6.21 23.14 -17.62
C ARG A 66 -5.07 23.44 -16.65
N LEU A 67 -4.57 22.41 -15.96
CA LEU A 67 -3.54 22.53 -14.92
C LEU A 67 -2.11 22.47 -15.46
N GLN A 68 -1.95 22.06 -16.73
CA GLN A 68 -0.66 21.97 -17.40
C GLN A 68 -0.45 23.12 -18.39
N TYR A 69 -1.47 23.95 -18.58
CA TYR A 69 -1.40 25.20 -19.31
C TYR A 69 -0.51 26.20 -18.53
N HIS A 70 0.33 26.95 -19.25
CA HIS A 70 1.03 28.10 -18.67
C HIS A 70 0.36 29.37 -19.19
N PRO A 71 -0.49 30.03 -18.39
CA PRO A 71 -1.14 31.27 -18.79
C PRO A 71 -0.12 32.37 -19.06
N ALA A 72 -0.48 33.30 -19.95
CA ALA A 72 0.27 34.54 -20.11
C ALA A 72 0.22 35.36 -18.81
N ASP A 73 1.17 36.28 -18.62
CA ASP A 73 1.14 37.19 -17.47
C ASP A 73 -0.18 38.00 -17.48
N ASN A 74 -0.87 38.04 -16.34
CA ASN A 74 -2.19 38.67 -16.13
C ASN A 74 -3.42 37.95 -16.72
N ASP A 75 -3.30 36.70 -17.13
CA ASP A 75 -4.46 35.85 -17.42
C ASP A 75 -5.26 35.56 -16.13
N GLU A 76 -6.59 35.58 -16.19
CA GLU A 76 -7.46 35.27 -15.05
C GLU A 76 -7.24 33.83 -14.55
N GLU A 77 -6.78 32.91 -15.42
CA GLU A 77 -6.48 31.52 -15.09
C GLU A 77 -5.22 31.34 -14.22
N TRP A 78 -4.39 32.38 -14.08
CA TRP A 78 -3.14 32.30 -13.32
C TRP A 78 -3.41 31.98 -11.84
N GLU A 79 -4.50 32.49 -11.27
CA GLU A 79 -4.89 32.22 -9.89
C GLU A 79 -5.27 30.75 -9.69
N PHE A 80 -6.11 30.19 -10.59
CA PHE A 80 -6.50 28.78 -10.55
C PHE A 80 -5.27 27.87 -10.65
N ILE A 81 -4.45 28.04 -11.69
CA ILE A 81 -3.33 27.14 -11.98
C ILE A 81 -2.27 27.19 -10.86
N ASN A 82 -2.05 28.36 -10.26
CA ASN A 82 -1.10 28.53 -9.17
C ASN A 82 -1.54 27.85 -7.86
N ASN A 83 -2.79 27.39 -7.76
CA ASN A 83 -3.33 26.66 -6.60
C ASN A 83 -3.24 25.14 -6.74
N TRP A 84 -2.73 24.61 -7.86
CA TRP A 84 -2.69 23.17 -8.11
C TRP A 84 -1.35 22.66 -8.63
N THR A 85 -1.06 21.39 -8.38
CA THR A 85 0.08 20.67 -8.98
C THR A 85 -0.32 19.26 -9.39
N VAL A 86 0.26 18.76 -10.48
CA VAL A 86 0.00 17.41 -10.99
C VAL A 86 1.18 16.49 -10.72
N HIS A 87 0.92 15.34 -10.08
CA HIS A 87 1.93 14.32 -9.83
C HIS A 87 1.38 12.91 -10.02
N SER A 88 2.01 12.12 -10.89
CA SER A 88 1.62 10.74 -11.22
C SER A 88 0.14 10.62 -11.66
N GLY A 89 -0.35 11.57 -12.45
CA GLY A 89 -1.73 11.55 -12.96
C GLY A 89 -2.80 11.83 -11.90
N SER A 90 -2.41 12.39 -10.75
CA SER A 90 -3.34 12.96 -9.76
C SER A 90 -3.03 14.44 -9.57
N ILE A 91 -4.05 15.19 -9.18
CA ILE A 91 -4.00 16.64 -9.00
C ILE A 91 -4.04 16.93 -7.49
N TYR A 92 -3.18 17.80 -7.01
CA TYR A 92 -3.08 18.15 -5.59
C TYR A 92 -3.25 19.65 -5.43
N TYR A 93 -4.06 20.04 -4.45
CA TYR A 93 -4.19 21.43 -4.05
C TYR A 93 -2.90 21.87 -3.35
N ILE A 94 -2.38 23.03 -3.71
CA ILE A 94 -1.17 23.62 -3.12
C ILE A 94 -1.60 24.47 -1.92
N PRO A 95 -1.32 24.05 -0.68
CA PRO A 95 -1.66 24.84 0.50
C PRO A 95 -0.75 26.08 0.60
N ARG A 96 -1.35 27.26 0.63
CA ARG A 96 -0.69 28.58 0.76
C ARG A 96 -1.16 29.34 2.00
N ALA A 97 -2.42 29.16 2.42
CA ALA A 97 -2.99 29.73 3.63
C ALA A 97 -2.91 28.76 4.81
N ASP A 98 -3.09 29.31 6.02
CA ASP A 98 -3.02 28.53 7.26
C ASP A 98 -4.17 27.53 7.42
N ASN A 99 -5.33 27.86 6.85
CA ASN A 99 -6.53 27.04 6.90
C ASN A 99 -6.67 26.09 5.69
N ASP A 100 -5.71 26.11 4.76
CA ASP A 100 -5.74 25.24 3.60
C ASP A 100 -5.63 23.76 3.99
N PRO A 101 -6.25 22.84 3.22
CA PRO A 101 -6.33 21.42 3.57
C PRO A 101 -4.97 20.71 3.48
N LYS A 102 -4.20 20.76 4.59
CA LYS A 102 -2.98 19.99 4.80
C LYS A 102 -2.90 19.40 6.20
N VAL A 103 -2.25 18.25 6.29
CA VAL A 103 -2.14 17.49 7.54
C VAL A 103 -0.66 17.32 7.92
N PHE A 104 -0.29 17.70 9.15
CA PHE A 104 1.05 17.47 9.70
C PHE A 104 1.33 15.98 9.88
N ILE A 105 2.44 15.49 9.31
CA ILE A 105 2.87 14.09 9.42
C ILE A 105 4.18 13.94 10.18
N ASP A 106 5.20 14.72 9.82
CA ASP A 106 6.49 14.81 10.52
C ASP A 106 7.10 16.19 10.22
N ALA A 107 8.29 16.45 10.78
CA ALA A 107 8.99 17.70 10.59
C ALA A 107 9.16 18.06 9.11
N GLY A 108 8.64 19.22 8.73
CA GLY A 108 8.60 19.75 7.37
C GLY A 108 7.80 18.92 6.38
N VAL A 109 7.07 17.89 6.80
CA VAL A 109 6.32 16.98 5.91
C VAL A 109 4.82 17.08 6.18
N ARG A 110 4.06 17.31 5.12
CA ARG A 110 2.61 17.44 5.13
C ARG A 110 1.96 16.48 4.16
N ALA A 111 0.80 15.93 4.51
CA ALA A 111 -0.09 15.30 3.55
C ALA A 111 -0.98 16.36 2.91
N TRP A 112 -0.85 16.55 1.60
CA TRP A 112 -1.71 17.43 0.82
C TRP A 112 -2.91 16.64 0.31
N LEU A 113 -4.04 17.34 0.21
CA LEU A 113 -5.26 16.81 -0.38
C LEU A 113 -5.21 16.93 -1.91
N GLY A 114 -5.73 15.92 -2.60
CA GLY A 114 -5.82 15.90 -4.05
C GLY A 114 -6.91 14.95 -4.53
N VAL A 115 -6.99 14.84 -5.86
CA VAL A 115 -7.92 13.96 -6.57
C VAL A 115 -7.24 13.23 -7.72
N TYR A 116 -7.67 12.00 -7.94
CA TYR A 116 -7.46 11.26 -9.16
C TYR A 116 -8.75 11.31 -9.99
N ALA A 117 -8.63 11.68 -11.26
CA ALA A 117 -9.76 11.80 -12.17
C ALA A 117 -9.54 10.91 -13.41
N SER A 118 -10.58 10.19 -13.82
CA SER A 118 -10.58 9.35 -15.01
C SER A 118 -12.00 9.19 -15.56
N ALA A 119 -12.12 8.92 -16.86
CA ALA A 119 -13.39 8.52 -17.44
C ALA A 119 -13.61 7.00 -17.30
N LYS A 120 -14.84 6.61 -16.93
CA LYS A 120 -15.34 5.25 -16.97
C LYS A 120 -16.54 5.17 -17.91
N VAL A 121 -16.86 3.96 -18.35
CA VAL A 121 -18.07 3.66 -19.11
C VAL A 121 -18.99 2.89 -18.17
N LEU A 122 -20.24 3.33 -18.09
CA LEU A 122 -21.29 2.73 -17.29
C LEU A 122 -21.95 1.56 -18.03
N GLN A 123 -22.81 0.82 -17.34
CA GLN A 123 -23.53 -0.34 -17.89
C GLN A 123 -24.39 0.04 -19.11
N ASP A 124 -24.97 1.24 -19.10
CA ASP A 124 -25.78 1.82 -20.19
C ASP A 124 -24.94 2.43 -21.32
N ARG A 125 -23.61 2.23 -21.29
CA ARG A 125 -22.61 2.79 -22.23
C ARG A 125 -22.41 4.31 -22.14
N ASN A 126 -23.03 5.00 -21.17
CA ASN A 126 -22.75 6.41 -20.95
C ASN A 126 -21.40 6.61 -20.25
N PRO A 127 -20.65 7.68 -20.60
CA PRO A 127 -19.41 8.00 -19.91
C PRO A 127 -19.69 8.62 -18.54
N ALA A 128 -18.87 8.28 -17.56
CA ALA A 128 -18.90 8.85 -16.21
C ALA A 128 -17.51 9.35 -15.79
N LEU A 129 -17.48 10.48 -15.09
CA LEU A 129 -16.28 10.96 -14.42
C LEU A 129 -16.09 10.22 -13.09
N ALA A 130 -15.11 9.34 -13.02
CA ALA A 130 -14.67 8.74 -11.78
C ALA A 130 -13.65 9.67 -11.10
N LEU A 131 -14.06 10.28 -9.99
CA LEU A 131 -13.25 11.17 -9.17
C LEU A 131 -13.00 10.54 -7.78
N GLY A 132 -11.73 10.38 -7.39
CA GLY A 132 -11.35 9.81 -6.10
C GLY A 132 -10.38 10.68 -5.34
N LEU A 133 -10.62 10.87 -4.03
CA LEU A 133 -9.67 11.58 -3.16
C LEU A 133 -8.37 10.81 -3.04
N VAL A 134 -7.26 11.54 -3.11
CA VAL A 134 -5.92 11.02 -2.84
C VAL A 134 -5.20 11.98 -1.91
N ASN A 135 -4.30 11.44 -1.11
CA ASN A 135 -3.40 12.24 -0.30
C ASN A 135 -1.97 11.82 -0.59
N ARG A 136 -1.09 12.81 -0.68
CA ARG A 136 0.33 12.55 -0.92
C ARG A 136 1.19 13.50 -0.11
N LEU A 137 2.39 13.05 0.18
CA LEU A 137 3.30 13.77 1.06
C LEU A 137 4.15 14.76 0.28
N PHE A 138 4.21 15.97 0.80
CA PHE A 138 5.03 17.07 0.30
C PHE A 138 5.80 17.71 1.44
N TYR A 139 6.93 18.31 1.10
CA TYR A 139 7.61 19.19 2.02
C TYR A 139 6.83 20.51 2.14
N GLU A 140 6.76 21.08 3.34
CA GLU A 140 6.21 22.41 3.57
C GLU A 140 6.98 23.43 2.72
N MET A 141 6.26 24.32 2.04
CA MET A 141 6.88 25.28 1.14
C MET A 141 7.40 26.48 1.93
N ASN A 142 8.57 27.00 1.53
CA ASN A 142 9.14 28.23 2.09
C ASN A 142 9.36 28.21 3.62
N MET A 143 9.36 27.05 4.26
CA MET A 143 9.62 26.90 5.69
C MET A 143 11.11 27.13 5.98
N SER A 144 11.44 27.92 7.00
CA SER A 144 12.84 28.07 7.42
C SER A 144 13.36 26.75 8.01
N LEU A 145 14.65 26.45 7.85
CA LEU A 145 15.22 25.25 8.47
C LEU A 145 15.32 25.34 10.00
N VAL A 146 15.17 26.55 10.56
CA VAL A 146 15.02 26.74 12.01
C VAL A 146 13.64 26.25 12.46
N GLU A 147 12.55 26.66 11.80
CA GLU A 147 11.21 26.14 12.07
C GLU A 147 11.16 24.62 11.86
N PHE A 148 11.81 24.12 10.81
CA PHE A 148 11.94 22.68 10.57
C PHE A 148 12.58 21.98 11.78
N TYR A 149 13.66 22.54 12.32
CA TYR A 149 14.32 21.98 13.50
C TYR A 149 13.42 22.03 14.74
N CYS A 150 12.57 23.05 14.88
CA CYS A 150 11.56 23.10 15.94
C CYS A 150 10.62 21.88 15.87
N GLU A 151 10.17 21.51 14.67
CA GLU A 151 9.33 20.32 14.48
C GLU A 151 10.10 19.01 14.75
N VAL A 152 11.42 18.98 14.51
CA VAL A 152 12.26 17.79 14.78
C VAL A 152 12.30 17.46 16.27
N ILE A 153 12.42 18.47 17.15
CA ILE A 153 12.58 18.28 18.59
C ILE A 153 11.27 17.97 19.34
N GLY A 154 10.11 18.05 18.67
CA GLY A 154 8.87 17.45 19.15
C GLY A 154 8.18 18.16 20.31
N GLU A 155 8.52 19.41 20.62
CA GLU A 155 7.79 20.25 21.59
C GLU A 155 6.48 20.81 20.99
N LEU A 156 5.62 19.90 20.53
CA LEU A 156 4.31 20.18 19.91
C LEU A 156 3.26 20.79 20.88
N GLY A 157 3.66 21.23 22.08
CA GLY A 157 2.81 21.91 23.07
C GLY A 157 3.09 23.40 23.28
N LEU A 158 4.18 23.95 22.72
CA LEU A 158 4.55 25.38 22.83
C LEU A 158 4.42 26.14 21.49
N TYR A 159 4.09 25.43 20.41
CA TYR A 159 3.88 26.02 19.10
C TYR A 159 2.39 26.31 18.85
N ARG A 160 1.82 27.28 19.56
CA ARG A 160 0.86 28.15 18.85
C ARG A 160 1.74 29.04 17.98
N ARG A 161 1.52 29.01 16.65
CA ARG A 161 2.08 30.01 15.74
C ARG A 161 2.00 31.39 16.42
N GLY A 162 3.14 31.98 16.78
CA GLY A 162 3.19 33.30 17.44
C GLY A 162 3.87 33.38 18.82
N ASP A 163 4.29 32.28 19.46
CA ASP A 163 5.00 32.40 20.75
C ASP A 163 6.47 32.84 20.59
N SER A 164 6.74 34.08 20.97
CA SER A 164 8.05 34.74 20.86
C SER A 164 9.08 34.24 21.88
N ASN A 165 8.66 33.52 22.93
CA ASN A 165 9.56 33.02 23.97
C ASN A 165 10.48 31.88 23.49
N PHE A 166 10.05 31.12 22.48
CA PHE A 166 10.80 29.94 22.04
C PHE A 166 12.10 30.28 21.27
N LYS A 167 12.13 31.43 20.56
CA LYS A 167 13.38 31.93 19.92
C LYS A 167 14.49 32.13 20.95
N ASN A 168 14.16 32.55 22.18
CA ASN A 168 15.15 32.71 23.25
C ASN A 168 15.74 31.38 23.72
N ILE A 169 14.96 30.28 23.67
CA ILE A 169 15.42 28.93 24.04
C ILE A 169 16.42 28.41 23.00
N LEU A 170 16.17 28.63 21.71
CA LEU A 170 17.05 28.14 20.64
C LEU A 170 18.35 28.93 20.50
N ARG A 171 18.38 30.22 20.87
CA ARG A 171 19.55 31.11 20.73
C ARG A 171 20.85 30.51 21.28
N ASN A 172 20.77 29.75 22.38
CA ASN A 172 21.92 29.15 23.04
C ASN A 172 21.94 27.61 22.96
N LYS A 173 21.05 26.99 22.18
CA LYS A 173 21.00 25.53 22.02
C LYS A 173 21.73 25.10 20.74
N GLY A 174 22.50 24.02 20.86
CA GLY A 174 23.01 23.24 19.74
C GLY A 174 22.10 22.05 19.43
N MET A 175 22.49 21.27 18.41
CA MET A 175 21.78 20.05 18.03
C MET A 175 22.55 18.81 18.51
N ASN A 176 21.88 17.92 19.25
CA ASN A 176 22.48 16.64 19.66
C ASN A 176 22.54 15.64 18.49
N GLN A 177 23.25 14.52 18.68
CA GLN A 177 23.47 13.54 17.61
C GLN A 177 22.17 12.92 17.08
N TRP A 178 21.21 12.60 17.96
CA TRP A 178 19.93 12.02 17.57
C TRP A 178 19.09 12.99 16.72
N GLN A 179 19.00 14.25 17.15
CA GLN A 179 18.30 15.32 16.44
C GLN A 179 18.92 15.54 15.04
N ARG A 180 20.25 15.56 14.96
CA ARG A 180 21.00 15.71 13.70
C ARG A 180 20.74 14.55 12.76
N ASN A 181 20.77 13.32 13.25
CA ASN A 181 20.48 12.12 12.47
C ASN A 181 19.04 12.15 11.91
N LYS A 182 18.05 12.54 12.74
CA LYS A 182 16.65 12.68 12.30
C LYS A 182 16.50 13.75 11.22
N ALA A 183 17.07 14.94 11.42
CA ALA A 183 17.02 16.03 10.45
C ALA A 183 17.73 15.67 9.13
N ASN A 184 18.93 15.07 9.19
CA ASN A 184 19.63 14.58 8.00
C ASN A 184 18.81 13.56 7.22
N LYS A 185 18.18 12.59 7.90
CA LYS A 185 17.32 11.59 7.27
C LYS A 185 16.16 12.24 6.50
N LEU A 186 15.51 13.24 7.09
CA LEU A 186 14.37 13.95 6.49
C LEU A 186 14.80 14.91 5.37
N LEU A 187 15.90 15.65 5.52
CA LEU A 187 16.34 16.68 4.56
C LEU A 187 17.26 16.16 3.44
N ASN A 188 17.87 14.98 3.55
CA ASN A 188 18.81 14.48 2.52
C ASN A 188 18.21 14.58 1.09
N GLY A 189 18.88 15.29 0.18
CA GLY A 189 18.44 15.45 -1.20
C GLY A 189 17.27 16.43 -1.41
N THR A 190 16.79 17.10 -0.36
CA THR A 190 15.72 18.11 -0.51
C THR A 190 16.24 19.39 -1.14
N ARG A 191 15.47 20.00 -2.03
CA ARG A 191 15.77 21.33 -2.57
C ARG A 191 15.46 22.39 -1.52
N LEU A 192 16.38 23.34 -1.43
CA LEU A 192 16.37 24.48 -0.55
C LEU A 192 16.50 25.76 -1.37
N LYS A 193 16.20 26.88 -0.74
CA LYS A 193 16.53 28.21 -1.22
C LYS A 193 17.19 29.03 -0.13
N THR A 194 18.01 29.99 -0.56
CA THR A 194 18.65 30.97 0.31
C THR A 194 19.06 32.17 -0.52
N THR A 195 19.02 33.36 0.08
CA THR A 195 19.54 34.61 -0.47
C THR A 195 20.97 34.91 0.00
N GLU A 196 21.49 34.11 0.93
CA GLU A 196 22.63 34.49 1.79
C GLU A 196 23.74 33.44 1.80
N ILE A 197 23.85 32.61 0.76
CA ILE A 197 24.96 31.67 0.68
C ILE A 197 26.27 32.46 0.49
N LEU A 198 27.34 32.04 1.18
CA LEU A 198 28.65 32.63 0.98
C LEU A 198 29.27 32.11 -0.33
N VAL A 199 29.60 33.05 -1.23
CA VAL A 199 30.35 32.78 -2.46
C VAL A 199 31.63 33.61 -2.43
N SER A 200 32.76 32.97 -2.70
CA SER A 200 34.06 33.64 -2.83
C SER A 200 34.22 34.26 -4.22
N ASP A 201 34.75 35.49 -4.28
CA ASP A 201 35.11 36.17 -5.52
C ASP A 201 36.57 35.87 -5.95
N ARG A 202 37.01 36.44 -7.09
CA ARG A 202 38.38 36.26 -7.61
C ARG A 202 39.47 36.85 -6.71
N LYS A 203 39.11 37.71 -5.75
CA LYS A 203 40.01 38.32 -4.77
C LYS A 203 39.95 37.61 -3.40
N SER A 204 39.26 36.47 -3.32
CA SER A 204 38.98 35.72 -2.10
C SER A 204 38.12 36.48 -1.07
N CYS A 205 37.32 37.47 -1.48
CA CYS A 205 36.32 38.11 -0.64
C CYS A 205 35.01 37.33 -0.69
N TYR A 206 34.32 37.20 0.44
CA TYR A 206 32.99 36.59 0.49
C TYR A 206 31.90 37.61 0.20
N ARG A 207 30.83 37.17 -0.47
CA ARG A 207 29.58 37.91 -0.61
C ARG A 207 28.39 36.98 -0.51
N PHE A 208 27.22 37.54 -0.20
CA PHE A 208 25.95 36.83 -0.30
C PHE A 208 25.54 36.61 -1.76
N ALA A 209 24.90 35.48 -2.01
CA ALA A 209 24.28 35.18 -3.28
C ALA A 209 23.00 34.39 -3.08
N GLU A 210 21.99 34.73 -3.88
CA GLU A 210 20.80 33.89 -4.01
C GLU A 210 21.13 32.61 -4.77
N ARG A 211 20.76 31.47 -4.17
CA ARG A 211 20.92 30.14 -4.72
C ARG A 211 19.74 29.24 -4.40
N ARG A 212 19.42 28.40 -5.38
CA ARG A 212 18.70 27.14 -5.16
C ARG A 212 19.73 26.06 -4.93
N ALA A 213 19.62 25.38 -3.80
CA ALA A 213 20.59 24.38 -3.39
C ALA A 213 19.89 23.07 -3.06
N THR A 214 20.65 21.98 -3.00
CA THR A 214 20.18 20.68 -2.52
C THR A 214 20.88 20.40 -1.20
N PHE A 215 20.10 20.07 -0.17
CA PHE A 215 20.64 19.69 1.13
C PHE A 215 21.48 18.41 1.02
N VAL A 216 22.65 18.41 1.66
CA VAL A 216 23.54 17.25 1.74
C VAL A 216 23.55 16.71 3.17
N GLU A 217 24.01 17.51 4.12
CA GLU A 217 24.11 17.10 5.54
C GLU A 217 24.23 18.30 6.48
N LEU A 218 23.87 18.07 7.75
CA LEU A 218 24.24 18.90 8.89
C LEU A 218 25.62 18.51 9.38
N CYS A 219 26.50 19.49 9.52
CA CYS A 219 27.85 19.28 10.06
C CYS A 219 27.83 19.16 11.60
N ASN A 220 28.94 18.66 12.16
CA ASN A 220 29.11 18.54 13.61
C ASN A 220 29.57 19.85 14.29
N CYS A 221 29.75 20.93 13.52
CA CYS A 221 30.15 22.24 14.01
C CYS A 221 29.04 23.28 13.82
N SER A 222 29.10 24.32 14.64
CA SER A 222 28.21 25.49 14.60
C SER A 222 28.80 26.62 13.77
N ALA A 223 28.03 27.66 13.47
CA ALA A 223 28.56 28.85 12.78
C ALA A 223 29.67 29.55 13.59
N MET A 224 29.65 29.42 14.92
CA MET A 224 30.71 29.91 15.83
C MET A 224 32.02 29.13 15.74
N SER A 225 32.00 27.87 15.30
CA SER A 225 33.19 27.00 15.28
C SER A 225 33.64 26.60 13.87
N ALA A 226 32.78 26.74 12.86
CA ALA A 226 33.09 26.48 11.47
C ALA A 226 34.07 27.52 10.92
N LYS A 227 35.33 27.14 10.76
CA LYS A 227 36.36 27.99 10.14
C LYS A 227 36.25 27.97 8.62
N MET A 228 36.32 29.15 8.01
CA MET A 228 36.21 29.31 6.56
C MET A 228 37.59 29.53 5.89
N PRO A 229 37.77 29.12 4.62
CA PRO A 229 38.98 29.39 3.86
C PRO A 229 39.35 30.88 3.84
N GLN A 230 40.66 31.16 3.87
CA GLN A 230 41.23 32.50 4.08
C GLN A 230 40.77 33.53 3.03
N CYS A 231 40.31 34.68 3.51
CA CYS A 231 39.98 35.87 2.73
C CYS A 231 41.11 36.90 2.90
N CYS A 232 41.88 37.14 1.83
CA CYS A 232 42.79 38.27 1.58
C CYS A 232 43.98 38.52 2.55
N ASN A 233 43.92 38.08 3.82
CA ASN A 233 44.96 38.28 4.84
C ASN A 233 45.54 36.93 5.28
N ARG A 234 46.85 36.70 5.04
CA ARG A 234 47.53 35.40 5.20
C ARG A 234 47.66 34.87 6.65
N HIS A 235 47.17 35.59 7.67
CA HIS A 235 47.46 35.30 9.08
C HIS A 235 46.25 35.10 10.01
N ARG A 236 45.00 35.27 9.55
CA ARG A 236 43.81 35.08 10.40
C ARG A 236 42.73 34.26 9.71
N GLN A 237 42.28 33.19 10.35
CA GLN A 237 41.08 32.44 9.96
C GLN A 237 39.87 33.03 10.68
N TYR A 238 38.78 33.25 9.92
CA TYR A 238 37.50 33.69 10.48
C TYR A 238 36.53 32.52 10.58
N THR A 239 35.71 32.56 11.61
CA THR A 239 34.53 31.70 11.74
C THR A 239 33.44 32.16 10.78
N MET A 240 32.52 31.25 10.44
CA MET A 240 31.38 31.59 9.61
C MET A 240 30.53 32.71 10.23
N ALA A 241 30.31 32.69 11.55
CA ALA A 241 29.58 33.75 12.25
C ALA A 241 30.24 35.12 12.12
N GLU A 242 31.57 35.20 12.25
CA GLU A 242 32.32 36.46 12.05
C GLU A 242 32.17 36.97 10.61
N ILE A 243 32.23 36.09 9.59
CA ILE A 243 32.07 36.49 8.19
C ILE A 243 30.68 37.04 7.91
N TYR A 244 29.62 36.38 8.40
CA TYR A 244 28.26 36.88 8.27
C TYR A 244 28.11 38.26 8.93
N ASN A 245 28.70 38.45 10.12
CA ASN A 245 28.67 39.73 10.81
C ASN A 245 29.42 40.83 10.05
N MET A 246 30.59 40.53 9.47
CA MET A 246 31.34 41.46 8.62
C MET A 246 30.58 41.87 7.35
N LEU A 247 29.71 40.99 6.84
CA LEU A 247 28.83 41.27 5.71
C LEU A 247 27.50 41.92 6.12
N GLY A 248 27.35 42.34 7.38
CA GLY A 248 26.18 43.05 7.89
C GLY A 248 25.02 42.16 8.35
N LYS A 249 25.21 40.84 8.48
CA LYS A 249 24.20 39.91 8.99
C LYS A 249 24.62 39.27 10.32
N ARG A 250 23.97 39.68 11.41
CA ARG A 250 24.13 39.03 12.72
C ARG A 250 23.24 37.79 12.78
N LEU A 251 23.83 36.61 12.94
CA LEU A 251 23.10 35.35 13.12
C LEU A 251 22.40 35.33 14.49
N GLU A 252 21.10 35.04 14.52
CA GLU A 252 20.33 34.86 15.76
C GLU A 252 20.63 33.51 16.43
N PHE A 253 20.95 32.48 15.64
CA PHE A 253 21.16 31.11 16.13
C PHE A 253 22.55 30.58 15.77
N PRO A 254 23.65 31.26 16.18
CA PRO A 254 24.99 30.95 15.72
C PRO A 254 25.53 29.61 16.27
N TRP A 255 24.88 29.06 17.31
CA TRP A 255 25.22 27.76 17.92
C TRP A 255 24.55 26.56 17.23
N LEU A 256 23.57 26.80 16.35
CA LEU A 256 23.01 25.73 15.53
C LEU A 256 24.03 25.24 14.49
N PRO A 257 23.92 23.98 14.05
CA PRO A 257 24.84 23.42 13.06
C PRO A 257 24.84 24.19 11.75
N VAL A 258 26.00 24.19 11.08
CA VAL A 258 26.06 24.57 9.67
C VAL A 258 25.62 23.41 8.78
N CYS A 259 25.05 23.73 7.63
CA CYS A 259 24.58 22.79 6.62
C CYS A 259 25.54 22.81 5.43
N ARG A 260 25.89 21.61 4.95
CA ARG A 260 26.49 21.42 3.64
C ARG A 260 25.39 21.31 2.60
N VAL A 261 25.49 22.12 1.54
CA VAL A 261 24.50 22.19 0.46
C VAL A 261 25.18 22.21 -0.90
N LYS A 262 24.53 21.65 -1.93
CA LYS A 262 25.05 21.57 -3.29
C LYS A 262 24.30 22.54 -4.21
N THR A 263 25.00 23.36 -4.97
CA THR A 263 24.44 24.20 -6.05
C THR A 263 25.07 23.77 -7.36
N GLY A 264 24.30 23.17 -8.27
CA GLY A 264 24.87 22.52 -9.46
C GLY A 264 25.85 21.43 -9.05
N ASN A 265 27.12 21.53 -9.44
CA ASN A 265 28.20 20.63 -8.99
C ASN A 265 29.05 21.17 -7.85
N LYS A 266 28.79 22.40 -7.37
CA LYS A 266 29.58 23.05 -6.33
C LYS A 266 29.00 22.78 -4.95
N LEU A 267 29.89 22.56 -3.99
CA LEU A 267 29.56 22.36 -2.59
C LEU A 267 29.74 23.68 -1.83
N HIS A 268 28.77 24.01 -0.99
CA HIS A 268 28.77 25.19 -0.15
C HIS A 268 28.44 24.79 1.29
N VAL A 269 28.81 25.66 2.23
CA VAL A 269 28.44 25.54 3.64
C VAL A 269 27.71 26.83 4.04
N ALA A 270 26.58 26.69 4.73
CA ALA A 270 25.79 27.82 5.20
C ALA A 270 25.20 27.53 6.59
N PRO A 271 24.96 28.52 7.46
CA PRO A 271 24.24 28.32 8.70
C PRO A 271 22.83 27.75 8.43
N LEU A 272 22.31 26.92 9.33
CA LEU A 272 20.92 26.44 9.24
C LEU A 272 19.92 27.60 9.11
N GLU A 273 20.17 28.70 9.82
CA GLU A 273 19.31 29.89 9.90
C GLU A 273 18.99 30.56 8.56
N VAL A 274 19.90 30.47 7.59
CA VAL A 274 19.74 31.20 6.31
C VAL A 274 19.12 30.35 5.21
N LEU A 275 18.76 29.10 5.53
CA LEU A 275 18.24 28.13 4.59
C LEU A 275 16.74 27.94 4.79
N HIS A 276 16.02 27.84 3.68
CA HIS A 276 14.59 27.55 3.66
C HIS A 276 14.32 26.35 2.75
N LEU A 277 13.27 25.59 3.06
CA LEU A 277 12.67 24.66 2.10
C LEU A 277 12.25 25.43 0.85
N HIS A 278 12.34 24.79 -0.32
CA HIS A 278 12.01 25.44 -1.58
C HIS A 278 10.56 25.96 -1.58
N ASP A 279 10.32 27.06 -2.30
CA ASP A 279 9.01 27.69 -2.49
C ASP A 279 8.14 27.06 -3.58
N LYS A 280 8.60 25.96 -4.18
CA LYS A 280 7.85 25.20 -5.17
C LYS A 280 7.47 23.85 -4.58
N PRO A 281 6.30 23.29 -4.94
CA PRO A 281 5.90 21.97 -4.50
C PRO A 281 7.02 20.95 -4.68
N GLN A 282 7.34 20.25 -3.59
CA GLN A 282 8.34 19.19 -3.58
C GLN A 282 7.76 17.98 -2.89
N ARG A 283 7.58 16.91 -3.66
CA ARG A 283 7.09 15.64 -3.14
C ARG A 283 8.10 15.02 -2.17
N TYR A 284 7.60 14.48 -1.07
CA TYR A 284 8.36 13.56 -0.22
C TYR A 284 8.37 12.17 -0.89
N SER A 285 9.53 11.73 -1.36
CA SER A 285 9.70 10.48 -2.13
C SER A 285 10.38 9.36 -1.35
N LYS A 286 10.86 9.64 -0.13
CA LYS A 286 11.58 8.66 0.69
C LYS A 286 10.62 7.63 1.29
N MET A 287 11.17 6.48 1.68
CA MET A 287 10.42 5.47 2.41
C MET A 287 9.94 6.04 3.75
N LEU A 288 8.66 5.82 4.05
CA LEU A 288 8.06 6.28 5.30
C LEU A 288 8.53 5.43 6.46
N SER A 289 8.91 6.09 7.56
CA SER A 289 9.08 5.43 8.85
C SER A 289 7.74 4.90 9.36
N GLU A 290 7.75 3.93 10.26
CA GLU A 290 6.54 3.37 10.85
C GLU A 290 5.66 4.45 11.50
N ASN A 291 6.27 5.36 12.28
CA ASN A 291 5.57 6.49 12.87
C ASN A 291 4.92 7.40 11.81
N MET A 292 5.63 7.74 10.73
CA MET A 292 5.05 8.55 9.65
C MET A 292 3.88 7.83 8.97
N ARG A 293 3.97 6.51 8.76
CA ARG A 293 2.87 5.71 8.18
C ARG A 293 1.64 5.73 9.09
N MET A 294 1.83 5.51 10.38
CA MET A 294 0.74 5.52 11.36
C MET A 294 0.07 6.90 11.43
N GLU A 295 0.86 7.97 11.56
CA GLU A 295 0.34 9.34 11.60
C GLU A 295 -0.38 9.72 10.30
N PHE A 296 0.16 9.30 9.15
CA PHE A 296 -0.49 9.50 7.86
C PHE A 296 -1.84 8.81 7.79
N ILE A 297 -1.92 7.52 8.12
CA ILE A 297 -3.17 6.76 8.10
C ILE A 297 -4.17 7.39 9.07
N LYS A 298 -3.76 7.62 10.32
CA LYS A 298 -4.62 8.14 11.39
C LYS A 298 -5.25 9.49 11.03
N LYS A 299 -4.48 10.40 10.43
CA LYS A 299 -4.94 11.77 10.18
C LYS A 299 -5.58 11.99 8.81
N VAL A 300 -5.32 11.11 7.84
CA VAL A 300 -5.92 11.20 6.49
C VAL A 300 -7.21 10.38 6.39
N CYS A 301 -7.40 9.39 7.27
CA CYS A 301 -8.61 8.60 7.32
C CYS A 301 -9.84 9.48 7.62
N ARG A 302 -10.94 9.24 6.88
CA ARG A 302 -12.15 10.05 6.92
C ARG A 302 -13.38 9.19 6.93
N GLU A 303 -14.30 9.53 7.82
CA GLU A 303 -15.64 8.98 7.82
C GLU A 303 -16.38 9.32 6.52
N PRO A 304 -17.37 8.50 6.11
CA PRO A 304 -17.99 8.58 4.78
C PRO A 304 -18.61 9.95 4.46
N HIS A 305 -19.33 10.58 5.40
CA HIS A 305 -19.87 11.93 5.24
C HIS A 305 -18.79 12.97 4.93
N LEU A 306 -17.68 12.98 5.68
CA LEU A 306 -16.58 13.92 5.49
C LEU A 306 -15.83 13.62 4.18
N HIS A 307 -15.67 12.35 3.83
CA HIS A 307 -15.05 11.94 2.57
C HIS A 307 -15.88 12.41 1.37
N LYS A 308 -17.21 12.24 1.40
CA LYS A 308 -18.14 12.75 0.38
C LYS A 308 -18.06 14.27 0.27
N GLN A 309 -18.15 14.99 1.39
CA GLN A 309 -18.07 16.45 1.44
C GLN A 309 -16.77 16.96 0.81
N LEU A 310 -15.63 16.34 1.10
CA LEU A 310 -14.34 16.72 0.54
C LEU A 310 -14.23 16.44 -0.97
N ILE A 311 -14.86 15.37 -1.47
CA ILE A 311 -14.98 15.15 -2.93
C ILE A 311 -15.76 16.28 -3.56
N GLU A 312 -16.92 16.64 -3.02
CA GLU A 312 -17.78 17.69 -3.55
C GLU A 312 -17.10 19.05 -3.51
N ASN A 313 -16.41 19.36 -2.42
CA ASN A 313 -15.63 20.60 -2.29
C ASN A 313 -14.53 20.68 -3.36
N ILE A 314 -13.73 19.61 -3.53
CA ILE A 314 -12.68 19.63 -4.57
C ILE A 314 -13.28 19.65 -5.96
N PHE A 315 -14.37 18.94 -6.21
CA PHE A 315 -15.05 18.98 -7.51
C PHE A 315 -15.44 20.43 -7.86
N ARG A 316 -16.03 21.17 -6.90
CA ARG A 316 -16.36 22.59 -7.07
C ARG A 316 -15.11 23.45 -7.28
N MET A 317 -14.05 23.23 -6.49
CA MET A 317 -12.80 23.97 -6.64
C MET A 317 -12.08 23.71 -7.97
N MET A 318 -12.31 22.56 -8.62
CA MET A 318 -11.78 22.24 -9.94
C MET A 318 -12.58 22.85 -11.08
N GLU A 319 -13.83 23.25 -10.81
CA GLU A 319 -14.74 23.89 -11.76
C GLU A 319 -14.91 23.07 -13.06
N PHE A 320 -14.97 21.74 -12.97
CA PHE A 320 -15.13 20.86 -14.14
C PHE A 320 -16.42 21.13 -14.94
N ASP A 321 -17.43 21.68 -14.27
CA ASP A 321 -18.75 22.03 -14.77
C ASP A 321 -18.88 23.51 -15.19
N SER A 322 -17.80 24.31 -15.06
CA SER A 322 -17.83 25.73 -15.43
C SER A 322 -18.02 25.94 -16.94
N ALA A 323 -18.87 26.92 -17.28
CA ALA A 323 -19.09 27.39 -18.65
C ALA A 323 -18.02 28.40 -19.13
N GLY A 324 -16.95 28.59 -18.35
CA GLY A 324 -15.89 29.57 -18.63
C GLY A 324 -15.13 29.29 -19.93
N VAL A 325 -14.50 30.34 -20.46
CA VAL A 325 -13.82 30.37 -21.78
C VAL A 325 -12.67 29.36 -21.88
N VAL A 326 -12.04 28.97 -20.76
CA VAL A 326 -10.87 28.08 -20.71
C VAL A 326 -11.18 26.73 -20.02
N ASN A 327 -12.41 26.23 -20.17
CA ASN A 327 -12.67 24.82 -19.85
C ASN A 327 -12.35 23.95 -21.07
N PHE A 328 -11.18 23.30 -21.06
CA PHE A 328 -10.77 22.38 -22.14
C PHE A 328 -11.81 21.28 -22.39
N LEU A 329 -12.57 20.84 -21.38
CA LEU A 329 -13.65 19.87 -21.58
C LEU A 329 -14.73 20.46 -22.51
N ASN A 330 -15.17 21.70 -22.30
CA ASN A 330 -16.12 22.39 -23.17
C ASN A 330 -15.58 22.57 -24.60
N GLY A 331 -14.28 22.88 -24.74
CA GLY A 331 -13.62 22.97 -26.05
C GLY A 331 -13.70 21.67 -26.85
N PHE A 332 -13.71 20.52 -26.16
CA PHE A 332 -13.94 19.19 -26.73
C PHE A 332 -15.41 18.72 -26.63
N ARG A 333 -16.34 19.63 -26.29
CA ARG A 333 -17.78 19.37 -26.13
C ARG A 333 -18.12 18.27 -25.11
N VAL A 334 -17.30 18.19 -24.06
CA VAL A 334 -17.50 17.30 -22.91
C VAL A 334 -18.13 18.10 -21.78
N GLY A 335 -19.37 17.77 -21.42
CA GLY A 335 -20.04 18.30 -20.23
C GLY A 335 -19.94 17.33 -19.05
N VAL A 336 -19.84 17.86 -17.83
CA VAL A 336 -19.85 17.08 -16.60
C VAL A 336 -21.05 17.49 -15.77
N VAL A 337 -21.87 16.53 -15.35
CA VAL A 337 -23.01 16.78 -14.45
C VAL A 337 -22.50 16.74 -13.00
N PRO A 338 -22.69 17.80 -12.19
CA PRO A 338 -22.14 17.92 -10.84
C PRO A 338 -22.98 17.13 -9.81
N ARG A 339 -23.27 15.86 -10.09
CA ARG A 339 -24.09 14.99 -9.25
C ARG A 339 -23.48 13.59 -9.19
N MET A 340 -23.36 13.03 -7.98
CA MET A 340 -22.96 11.64 -7.82
C MET A 340 -24.02 10.71 -8.42
N ILE A 341 -23.57 9.64 -9.06
CA ILE A 341 -24.45 8.61 -9.61
C ILE A 341 -25.14 7.89 -8.46
N GLN A 342 -26.47 7.79 -8.52
CA GLN A 342 -27.25 6.96 -7.61
C GLN A 342 -27.35 5.54 -8.17
N CYS A 343 -27.15 4.56 -7.31
CA CYS A 343 -27.26 3.14 -7.65
C CYS A 343 -27.93 2.40 -6.48
N SER A 344 -28.68 1.35 -6.80
CA SER A 344 -29.19 0.42 -5.81
C SER A 344 -28.10 -0.58 -5.43
N GLY A 345 -28.20 -1.14 -4.22
CA GLY A 345 -27.33 -2.21 -3.78
C GLY A 345 -28.13 -3.23 -2.98
N THR A 346 -27.79 -4.50 -3.15
CA THR A 346 -28.43 -5.62 -2.45
C THR A 346 -27.54 -6.07 -1.30
N VAL A 347 -28.08 -6.19 -0.10
CA VAL A 347 -27.31 -6.64 1.07
C VAL A 347 -27.51 -8.14 1.24
N LEU A 348 -26.44 -8.91 1.06
CA LEU A 348 -26.47 -10.36 1.26
C LEU A 348 -26.59 -10.70 2.75
N ASP A 349 -27.27 -11.80 3.04
CA ASP A 349 -27.33 -12.35 4.39
C ASP A 349 -25.95 -12.82 4.85
N SER A 350 -25.64 -12.52 6.12
CA SER A 350 -24.42 -13.05 6.73
C SER A 350 -24.53 -14.57 6.87
N PRO A 351 -23.50 -15.34 6.50
CA PRO A 351 -23.56 -16.79 6.63
C PRO A 351 -23.56 -17.22 8.09
N ILE A 352 -24.10 -18.41 8.31
CA ILE A 352 -24.12 -19.05 9.61
C ILE A 352 -22.76 -19.73 9.83
N ALA A 353 -22.09 -19.40 10.93
CA ALA A 353 -20.87 -20.10 11.32
C ALA A 353 -21.19 -21.32 12.17
N ILE A 354 -20.41 -22.37 12.02
CA ILE A 354 -20.52 -23.59 12.82
C ILE A 354 -19.36 -23.64 13.81
N ASP A 355 -19.65 -23.91 15.08
CA ASP A 355 -18.62 -24.13 16.10
C ASP A 355 -18.16 -25.60 16.17
N LYS A 356 -17.27 -25.91 17.12
CA LYS A 356 -16.73 -27.27 17.27
C LYS A 356 -17.79 -28.29 17.67
N GLU A 357 -18.82 -27.87 18.39
CA GLU A 357 -19.94 -28.70 18.82
C GLU A 357 -21.06 -28.78 17.75
N ARG A 358 -20.83 -28.23 16.55
CA ARG A 358 -21.79 -28.10 15.46
C ARG A 358 -23.00 -27.21 15.77
N ASN A 359 -22.87 -26.31 16.75
CA ASN A 359 -23.89 -25.31 16.97
C ASN A 359 -23.77 -24.18 15.95
N GLU A 360 -24.92 -23.66 15.54
CA GLU A 360 -25.00 -22.47 14.72
C GLU A 360 -24.72 -21.23 15.55
N VAL A 361 -23.77 -20.44 15.08
CA VAL A 361 -23.38 -19.19 15.69
C VAL A 361 -23.57 -18.08 14.66
N PRO A 362 -24.56 -17.19 14.84
CA PRO A 362 -24.77 -16.10 13.91
C PRO A 362 -23.53 -15.18 13.91
N MET A 363 -23.09 -14.81 12.72
CA MET A 363 -21.99 -13.87 12.52
C MET A 363 -22.51 -12.44 12.71
N THR A 364 -22.61 -12.00 13.97
CA THR A 364 -23.02 -10.63 14.32
C THR A 364 -21.82 -9.72 14.58
N ASP A 365 -22.00 -8.41 14.39
CA ASP A 365 -21.00 -7.39 14.75
C ASP A 365 -20.58 -7.47 16.23
N GLN A 366 -21.46 -7.96 17.12
CA GLN A 366 -21.17 -8.14 18.54
C GLN A 366 -20.18 -9.28 18.82
N ARG A 367 -20.06 -10.27 17.92
CA ARG A 367 -19.03 -11.32 17.99
C ARG A 367 -17.61 -10.73 17.82
N ALA A 368 -17.50 -9.55 17.21
CA ALA A 368 -16.24 -8.89 16.90
C ALA A 368 -15.58 -8.22 18.12
N ILE A 369 -16.36 -7.74 19.10
CA ILE A 369 -15.87 -6.79 20.13
C ILE A 369 -16.55 -7.03 21.48
N LYS A 370 -16.17 -8.09 22.22
CA LYS A 370 -16.28 -8.04 23.69
C LYS A 370 -14.94 -7.61 24.27
N LYS A 371 -14.78 -6.28 24.43
CA LYS A 371 -13.78 -5.71 25.35
C LYS A 371 -14.10 -6.27 26.73
N LYS A 372 -13.15 -6.97 27.32
CA LYS A 372 -13.22 -7.44 28.70
C LYS A 372 -11.86 -7.08 29.30
N GLU A 373 -11.84 -6.41 30.45
CA GLU A 373 -10.62 -5.98 31.13
C GLU A 373 -9.90 -7.16 31.81
N LEU A 374 -8.56 -7.14 31.80
CA LEU A 374 -7.69 -8.04 32.59
C LEU A 374 -6.98 -7.27 33.70
N ASN A 375 -6.69 -7.98 34.79
CA ASN A 375 -5.66 -7.59 35.75
C ASN A 375 -4.29 -7.93 35.14
N GLY A 376 -3.52 -6.91 34.79
CA GLY A 376 -2.38 -7.00 33.87
C GLY A 376 -1.05 -7.45 34.46
N THR A 377 -0.89 -8.73 34.83
CA THR A 377 0.44 -9.23 35.24
C THR A 377 0.87 -10.59 34.69
N ARG A 378 0.11 -11.29 33.83
CA ARG A 378 0.50 -12.63 33.34
C ARG A 378 0.15 -12.90 31.86
N PHE A 379 0.87 -12.25 30.94
CA PHE A 379 0.72 -12.43 29.47
C PHE A 379 0.69 -13.92 29.04
N PHE A 380 1.57 -14.75 29.60
CA PHE A 380 1.68 -16.16 29.27
C PHE A 380 0.45 -16.96 29.76
N ASP A 381 0.08 -16.82 31.03
CA ASP A 381 -1.08 -17.51 31.62
C ASP A 381 -2.38 -17.20 30.87
N ASP A 382 -2.59 -15.94 30.48
CA ASP A 382 -3.77 -15.54 29.73
C ASP A 382 -3.78 -16.15 28.32
N LEU A 383 -2.64 -16.17 27.62
CA LEU A 383 -2.51 -16.83 26.33
C LEU A 383 -2.76 -18.34 26.43
N VAL A 384 -2.12 -19.01 27.41
CA VAL A 384 -2.29 -20.45 27.66
C VAL A 384 -3.74 -20.78 27.96
N LYS A 385 -4.39 -20.02 28.84
CA LYS A 385 -5.82 -20.18 29.15
C LYS A 385 -6.67 -20.06 27.89
N LYS A 386 -6.42 -19.06 27.03
CA LYS A 386 -7.18 -18.87 25.78
C LYS A 386 -6.92 -19.92 24.73
N CYS A 387 -5.70 -20.44 24.64
CA CYS A 387 -5.40 -21.59 23.80
C CYS A 387 -6.17 -22.84 24.30
N ARG A 388 -6.17 -23.10 25.61
CA ARG A 388 -6.88 -24.24 26.23
C ARG A 388 -8.40 -24.15 26.07
N GLU A 389 -9.00 -22.97 26.24
CA GLU A 389 -10.42 -22.71 25.94
C GLU A 389 -10.80 -23.06 24.49
N ARG A 390 -9.83 -23.14 23.58
CA ARG A 390 -10.02 -23.50 22.17
C ARG A 390 -9.53 -24.90 21.83
N GLY A 391 -9.24 -25.72 22.84
CA GLY A 391 -8.83 -27.11 22.66
C GLY A 391 -7.36 -27.30 22.30
N LEU A 392 -6.52 -26.26 22.34
CA LEU A 392 -5.08 -26.42 22.22
C LEU A 392 -4.50 -26.94 23.54
N ARG A 393 -3.64 -27.96 23.45
CA ARG A 393 -2.86 -28.46 24.59
C ARG A 393 -1.58 -27.67 24.68
N MET A 394 -1.51 -26.77 25.65
CA MET A 394 -0.34 -25.94 25.95
C MET A 394 0.31 -26.44 27.24
N ALA A 395 1.64 -26.37 27.32
CA ALA A 395 2.38 -26.58 28.57
C ALA A 395 1.91 -25.58 29.65
N ASP A 396 1.97 -26.01 30.91
CA ASP A 396 1.62 -25.15 32.06
C ASP A 396 2.60 -23.99 32.26
N GLU A 397 3.87 -24.19 31.90
CA GLU A 397 4.95 -23.20 32.02
C GLU A 397 5.74 -23.08 30.71
N PRO A 398 6.33 -21.90 30.40
CA PRO A 398 7.18 -21.75 29.24
C PRO A 398 8.49 -22.53 29.43
N LEU A 399 8.97 -23.17 28.36
CA LEU A 399 10.24 -23.90 28.39
C LEU A 399 11.43 -23.01 28.83
N ARG A 400 11.46 -21.78 28.33
CA ARG A 400 12.41 -20.73 28.72
C ARG A 400 11.90 -19.36 28.32
N VAL A 401 12.24 -18.33 29.11
CA VAL A 401 12.03 -16.92 28.77
C VAL A 401 13.39 -16.23 28.70
N TYR A 402 13.66 -15.56 27.58
CA TYR A 402 14.86 -14.76 27.38
C TYR A 402 14.47 -13.28 27.33
N ASN A 403 15.18 -12.44 28.07
CA ASN A 403 14.92 -11.00 28.16
C ASN A 403 16.09 -10.21 27.53
N ASN A 404 15.80 -9.07 26.92
CA ASN A 404 16.79 -8.15 26.33
C ASN A 404 17.76 -8.84 25.35
N VAL A 405 17.24 -9.74 24.51
CA VAL A 405 18.02 -10.49 23.52
C VAL A 405 18.45 -9.55 22.39
N SER A 406 19.76 -9.42 22.18
CA SER A 406 20.32 -8.74 21.00
C SER A 406 20.17 -9.60 19.75
N ALA A 407 20.16 -8.98 18.56
CA ALA A 407 20.11 -9.71 17.29
C ALA A 407 21.20 -10.79 17.19
N GLU A 408 22.43 -10.46 17.58
CA GLU A 408 23.60 -11.36 17.57
C GLU A 408 23.46 -12.59 18.50
N ASN A 409 22.64 -12.50 19.55
CA ASN A 409 22.45 -13.59 20.51
C ASN A 409 21.15 -14.37 20.26
N PHE A 410 20.33 -13.94 19.30
CA PHE A 410 19.03 -14.55 19.05
C PHE A 410 19.15 -16.01 18.57
N GLU A 411 20.06 -16.30 17.64
CA GLU A 411 20.29 -17.67 17.15
C GLU A 411 20.66 -18.62 18.27
N LYS A 412 21.54 -18.19 19.19
CA LYS A 412 21.92 -18.96 20.38
C LYS A 412 20.72 -19.25 21.29
N CYS A 413 19.81 -18.30 21.47
CA CYS A 413 18.57 -18.53 22.23
C CYS A 413 17.64 -19.55 21.56
N VAL A 414 17.59 -19.56 20.22
CA VAL A 414 16.82 -20.57 19.47
C VAL A 414 17.46 -21.94 19.63
N GLU A 415 18.78 -22.07 19.45
CA GLU A 415 19.52 -23.32 19.66
C GLU A 415 19.33 -23.87 21.09
N ASP A 416 19.47 -23.02 22.11
CA ASP A 416 19.26 -23.35 23.52
C ASP A 416 17.84 -23.90 23.79
N SER A 417 16.85 -23.36 23.08
CA SER A 417 15.45 -23.79 23.15
C SER A 417 15.21 -25.12 22.45
N VAL A 418 15.84 -25.36 21.30
CA VAL A 418 15.77 -26.63 20.56
C VAL A 418 16.41 -27.75 21.38
N ILE A 419 17.58 -27.50 21.98
CA ILE A 419 18.27 -28.46 22.84
C ILE A 419 17.36 -28.86 24.02
N ARG A 420 16.78 -27.87 24.73
CA ARG A 420 15.82 -28.15 25.82
C ARG A 420 14.60 -28.92 25.36
N PHE A 421 14.05 -28.55 24.22
CA PHE A 421 12.88 -29.22 23.67
C PHE A 421 13.15 -30.69 23.37
N ASN A 422 14.32 -31.00 22.82
CA ASN A 422 14.77 -32.37 22.53
C ASN A 422 15.08 -33.17 23.81
N GLN A 423 15.43 -32.51 24.90
CA GLN A 423 15.67 -33.12 26.22
C GLN A 423 14.39 -33.38 27.03
N LEU A 424 13.22 -32.89 26.59
CA LEU A 424 11.96 -33.16 27.28
C LEU A 424 11.62 -34.65 27.16
N GLU A 425 11.67 -35.38 28.27
CA GLU A 425 11.11 -36.74 28.36
C GLU A 425 9.59 -36.72 28.11
N GLY A 426 9.02 -37.86 27.72
CA GLY A 426 7.56 -37.96 27.54
C GLY A 426 6.86 -37.67 28.87
N GLU A 427 6.03 -36.65 28.93
CA GLU A 427 5.17 -36.46 30.10
C GLU A 427 4.26 -37.69 30.27
N PRO A 428 4.08 -38.24 31.48
CA PRO A 428 3.27 -39.44 31.71
C PRO A 428 1.78 -39.27 31.33
N ARG A 429 1.33 -38.03 31.07
CA ARG A 429 -0.03 -37.69 30.62
C ARG A 429 -0.17 -37.57 29.09
N VAL A 430 0.91 -37.73 28.34
CA VAL A 430 0.93 -37.59 26.88
C VAL A 430 0.70 -38.97 26.27
N ARG A 431 -0.39 -39.12 25.50
CA ARG A 431 -0.67 -40.36 24.75
C ARG A 431 0.54 -40.72 23.90
N GLU A 432 0.92 -41.98 23.92
CA GLU A 432 1.96 -42.55 23.05
C GLU A 432 1.69 -42.13 21.59
N GLY A 433 2.66 -41.47 20.95
CA GLY A 433 2.54 -40.94 19.58
C GLY A 433 2.12 -39.47 19.42
N ALA A 434 1.93 -38.69 20.50
CA ALA A 434 1.64 -37.26 20.36
C ALA A 434 2.86 -36.45 19.88
N LYS A 435 2.73 -35.74 18.75
CA LYS A 435 3.77 -34.84 18.25
C LYS A 435 3.92 -33.63 19.18
N LYS A 436 5.09 -33.48 19.79
CA LYS A 436 5.48 -32.27 20.55
C LYS A 436 5.78 -31.13 19.55
N ILE A 437 5.47 -29.88 19.92
CA ILE A 437 5.71 -28.71 19.07
C ILE A 437 6.37 -27.60 19.88
N LEU A 438 7.46 -27.03 19.34
CA LEU A 438 8.17 -25.90 19.94
C LEU A 438 7.57 -24.57 19.44
N LEU A 439 6.85 -23.88 20.32
CA LEU A 439 6.31 -22.54 20.07
C LEU A 439 7.31 -21.47 20.55
N VAL A 440 7.81 -20.63 19.64
CA VAL A 440 8.72 -19.52 19.97
C VAL A 440 7.99 -18.18 19.82
N LEU A 441 7.66 -17.56 20.95
CA LEU A 441 7.00 -16.25 21.00
C LEU A 441 8.07 -15.14 21.08
N ILE A 442 8.02 -14.18 20.16
CA ILE A 442 8.96 -13.06 20.11
C ILE A 442 8.21 -11.76 20.34
N ILE A 443 8.56 -11.06 21.41
CA ILE A 443 7.97 -9.77 21.77
C ILE A 443 9.06 -8.71 21.57
N ASN A 444 8.85 -7.78 20.63
CA ASN A 444 9.82 -6.74 20.30
C ASN A 444 9.10 -5.43 19.92
N ASP A 445 9.69 -4.31 20.30
CA ASP A 445 9.21 -2.94 20.06
C ASP A 445 9.54 -2.45 18.64
N ARG A 446 10.41 -3.14 17.91
CA ARG A 446 10.87 -2.75 16.57
C ARG A 446 11.03 -3.94 15.64
N ALA A 447 10.76 -3.69 14.36
CA ALA A 447 10.94 -4.60 13.22
C ALA A 447 12.40 -5.10 12.98
N MET A 448 13.33 -4.92 13.91
CA MET A 448 14.76 -5.11 13.69
C MET A 448 15.28 -6.55 13.78
N CYS A 449 14.44 -7.53 14.12
CA CYS A 449 14.82 -8.95 14.11
C CYS A 449 13.90 -9.80 13.21
N VAL A 450 13.24 -9.19 12.22
CA VAL A 450 12.34 -9.93 11.34
C VAL A 450 13.11 -10.74 10.31
N ASP A 451 14.23 -10.18 9.85
CA ASP A 451 14.96 -10.61 8.66
C ASP A 451 15.77 -11.90 8.92
N ASP A 452 16.51 -11.98 10.02
CA ASP A 452 17.48 -13.07 10.24
C ASP A 452 16.87 -14.45 10.57
N CYS A 453 15.59 -14.51 10.96
CA CYS A 453 14.95 -15.73 11.47
C CYS A 453 14.29 -16.59 10.38
N ALA A 454 14.21 -16.10 9.14
CA ALA A 454 13.46 -16.77 8.09
C ALA A 454 14.09 -18.07 7.60
N THR A 455 15.41 -18.23 7.80
CA THR A 455 16.23 -19.30 7.19
C THR A 455 16.35 -20.58 8.00
N GLY A 456 15.81 -20.64 9.22
CA GLY A 456 15.94 -21.79 10.13
C GLY A 456 14.70 -22.68 10.28
N GLN A 457 13.75 -22.66 9.33
CA GLN A 457 12.44 -23.32 9.45
C GLN A 457 12.46 -24.86 9.28
N ASP A 458 13.63 -25.46 9.11
CA ASP A 458 13.74 -26.89 8.94
C ASP A 458 13.65 -27.63 10.29
N LEU A 459 12.70 -28.57 10.34
CA LEU A 459 12.54 -29.70 11.29
C LEU A 459 11.79 -29.53 12.61
N TYR A 460 11.49 -28.32 13.10
CA TYR A 460 10.70 -28.16 14.32
C TYR A 460 9.55 -27.19 14.07
N GLY A 461 8.36 -27.44 14.63
CA GLY A 461 7.14 -26.66 14.40
C GLY A 461 7.19 -25.22 14.97
N PHE A 462 8.19 -24.44 14.56
CA PHE A 462 8.41 -23.06 14.96
C PHE A 462 7.23 -22.21 14.51
N ILE A 463 6.48 -21.73 15.50
CA ILE A 463 5.47 -20.70 15.29
C ILE A 463 5.99 -19.39 15.85
N LYS A 464 6.56 -18.55 14.97
CA LYS A 464 6.88 -17.15 15.30
C LYS A 464 5.58 -16.36 15.46
N ILE A 465 5.45 -15.66 16.59
CA ILE A 465 4.41 -14.66 16.81
C ILE A 465 5.11 -13.37 17.20
N GLU A 466 4.93 -12.34 16.39
CA GLU A 466 5.39 -10.99 16.67
C GLU A 466 4.23 -10.24 17.35
N SER A 467 4.47 -9.69 18.54
CA SER A 467 3.51 -8.82 19.22
C SER A 467 4.17 -7.55 19.75
N VAL A 468 3.42 -6.46 19.60
CA VAL A 468 3.77 -5.08 19.99
C VAL A 468 3.80 -4.98 21.52
N THR A 469 4.79 -4.30 22.08
CA THR A 469 4.94 -3.94 23.51
C THR A 469 3.65 -3.52 24.19
N THR A 470 2.75 -2.88 23.45
CA THR A 470 1.43 -2.44 23.92
C THR A 470 0.59 -3.58 24.48
N ALA A 471 0.79 -4.83 24.02
CA ALA A 471 0.11 -6.02 24.53
C ALA A 471 0.62 -6.50 25.90
N VAL A 472 1.85 -6.12 26.26
CA VAL A 472 2.46 -6.36 27.58
C VAL A 472 2.11 -5.22 28.54
N VAL A 473 1.99 -4.00 28.01
CA VAL A 473 1.74 -2.78 28.80
C VAL A 473 0.25 -2.52 29.06
N TRP A 474 -0.65 -2.89 28.15
CA TRP A 474 -2.08 -2.60 28.26
C TRP A 474 -2.93 -3.90 28.25
N PRO A 475 -3.79 -4.12 29.25
CA PRO A 475 -4.56 -5.36 29.43
C PRO A 475 -5.77 -5.46 28.47
N VAL A 476 -5.52 -5.51 27.15
CA VAL A 476 -6.57 -5.61 26.14
C VAL A 476 -6.78 -7.07 25.72
N LYS A 477 -7.83 -7.73 26.22
CA LYS A 477 -8.11 -9.16 25.97
C LYS A 477 -8.16 -9.56 24.48
N THR A 478 -8.55 -8.65 23.58
CA THR A 478 -8.70 -8.95 22.15
C THR A 478 -7.39 -9.40 21.49
N ILE A 479 -6.24 -8.97 22.01
CA ILE A 479 -4.94 -9.34 21.45
C ILE A 479 -4.66 -10.83 21.64
N TYR A 480 -4.82 -11.38 22.84
CA TYR A 480 -4.58 -12.81 23.12
C TYR A 480 -5.52 -13.71 22.32
N TYR A 481 -6.78 -13.29 22.15
CA TYR A 481 -7.72 -14.02 21.31
C TYR A 481 -7.23 -14.13 19.86
N ASN A 482 -6.75 -13.03 19.27
CA ASN A 482 -6.25 -13.04 17.90
C ASN A 482 -4.94 -13.83 17.76
N ILE A 483 -4.06 -13.77 18.76
CA ILE A 483 -2.83 -14.58 18.79
C ILE A 483 -3.17 -16.08 18.80
N ALA A 484 -4.07 -16.52 19.68
CA ALA A 484 -4.46 -17.92 19.77
C ALA A 484 -5.15 -18.44 18.50
N LEU A 485 -5.88 -17.58 17.76
CA LEU A 485 -6.42 -17.94 16.44
C LEU A 485 -5.29 -18.26 15.45
N LYS A 486 -4.23 -17.44 15.42
CA LYS A 486 -3.06 -17.67 14.55
C LYS A 486 -2.32 -18.95 14.92
N ILE A 487 -2.14 -19.22 16.22
CA ILE A 487 -1.50 -20.46 16.70
C ILE A 487 -2.28 -21.67 16.20
N ASN A 488 -3.59 -21.70 16.45
CA ASN A 488 -4.43 -22.83 16.06
C ASN A 488 -4.34 -23.12 14.55
N ALA A 489 -4.43 -22.07 13.72
CA ALA A 489 -4.35 -22.20 12.27
C ALA A 489 -2.98 -22.70 11.76
N LYS A 490 -1.87 -22.22 12.36
CA LYS A 490 -0.52 -22.70 12.03
C LYS A 490 -0.29 -24.16 12.40
N LEU A 491 -1.01 -24.65 13.41
CA LEU A 491 -0.99 -26.04 13.87
C LEU A 491 -1.97 -26.95 13.11
N GLY A 492 -2.66 -26.43 12.10
CA GLY A 492 -3.64 -27.18 11.30
C GLY A 492 -5.04 -27.24 11.92
N GLY A 493 -5.27 -26.54 13.03
CA GLY A 493 -6.59 -26.40 13.63
C GLY A 493 -7.51 -25.49 12.81
N VAL A 494 -8.82 -25.73 12.94
CA VAL A 494 -9.88 -24.94 12.30
C VAL A 494 -10.48 -24.00 13.34
N ASN A 495 -10.52 -22.70 13.02
CA ASN A 495 -11.02 -21.67 13.94
C ASN A 495 -12.52 -21.42 13.81
N GLN A 496 -13.04 -21.50 12.58
CA GLN A 496 -14.44 -21.37 12.22
C GLN A 496 -14.66 -21.99 10.84
N ALA A 497 -15.86 -22.49 10.62
CA ALA A 497 -16.37 -22.91 9.32
C ALA A 497 -17.73 -22.22 9.10
N VAL A 498 -18.16 -22.08 7.86
CA VAL A 498 -19.46 -21.49 7.51
C VAL A 498 -20.28 -22.47 6.70
N VAL A 499 -21.59 -22.45 6.87
CA VAL A 499 -22.52 -23.27 6.08
C VAL A 499 -22.41 -22.88 4.61
N PHE A 500 -22.09 -23.85 3.75
CA PHE A 500 -22.10 -23.68 2.29
C PHE A 500 -23.35 -24.31 1.66
N ASP A 501 -23.90 -25.34 2.29
CA ASP A 501 -25.12 -26.00 1.85
C ASP A 501 -26.20 -25.82 2.94
N TYR A 502 -27.23 -25.03 2.62
CA TYR A 502 -28.34 -24.76 3.53
C TYR A 502 -29.26 -25.96 3.71
N GLU A 503 -29.36 -26.87 2.73
CA GLU A 503 -30.22 -28.04 2.82
C GLU A 503 -29.65 -29.03 3.84
N SER A 504 -28.35 -29.36 3.72
CA SER A 504 -27.67 -30.23 4.70
C SER A 504 -27.23 -29.50 5.97
N ARG A 505 -27.28 -28.15 5.98
CA ARG A 505 -26.72 -27.28 7.02
C ARG A 505 -25.24 -27.60 7.32
N SER A 506 -24.52 -28.07 6.30
CA SER A 506 -23.13 -28.48 6.40
C SER A 506 -22.19 -27.34 6.01
N ALA A 507 -21.05 -27.28 6.70
CA ALA A 507 -19.93 -26.45 6.25
C ALA A 507 -19.12 -27.11 5.13
N GLU A 508 -19.15 -28.44 5.04
CA GLU A 508 -18.51 -29.19 3.97
C GLU A 508 -19.45 -29.29 2.77
N CYS A 509 -18.95 -28.95 1.59
CA CYS A 509 -19.66 -29.25 0.35
C CYS A 509 -19.76 -30.77 0.12
N PRO A 510 -20.82 -31.25 -0.55
CA PRO A 510 -20.92 -32.64 -0.99
C PRO A 510 -19.70 -33.07 -1.83
N ALA A 511 -19.35 -34.34 -1.76
CA ALA A 511 -18.19 -34.88 -2.48
C ALA A 511 -18.33 -34.78 -4.01
N GLU A 512 -19.56 -34.91 -4.48
CA GLU A 512 -20.01 -34.76 -5.86
C GLU A 512 -19.94 -33.32 -6.38
N ASP A 513 -19.88 -32.33 -5.48
CA ASP A 513 -19.75 -30.90 -5.79
C ASP A 513 -18.45 -30.30 -5.23
N ALA A 514 -17.45 -31.14 -4.96
CA ALA A 514 -16.22 -30.73 -4.30
C ALA A 514 -15.53 -29.55 -5.01
N VAL A 515 -15.37 -28.42 -4.30
CA VAL A 515 -14.81 -27.18 -4.87
C VAL A 515 -13.40 -26.91 -4.35
N ILE A 516 -12.48 -26.58 -5.27
CA ILE A 516 -11.20 -25.96 -4.93
C ILE A 516 -11.22 -24.47 -5.29
N TYR A 517 -11.01 -23.63 -4.29
CA TYR A 517 -10.88 -22.19 -4.37
C TYR A 517 -9.40 -21.80 -4.37
N VAL A 518 -8.96 -21.14 -5.43
CA VAL A 518 -7.55 -20.85 -5.69
C VAL A 518 -7.34 -19.34 -5.71
N GLY A 519 -6.57 -18.81 -4.77
CA GLY A 519 -6.14 -17.41 -4.75
C GLY A 519 -4.77 -17.24 -5.40
N ILE A 520 -4.64 -16.28 -6.32
CA ILE A 520 -3.38 -15.99 -7.01
C ILE A 520 -3.04 -14.50 -6.87
N ASP A 521 -1.83 -14.21 -6.40
CA ASP A 521 -1.28 -12.85 -6.29
C ASP A 521 0.15 -12.77 -6.86
N VAL A 522 0.53 -11.57 -7.31
CA VAL A 522 1.87 -11.23 -7.80
C VAL A 522 2.35 -9.96 -7.12
N THR A 523 3.53 -10.02 -6.51
CA THR A 523 4.18 -8.86 -5.89
C THR A 523 5.46 -8.49 -6.65
N HIS A 524 5.50 -7.24 -7.14
CA HIS A 524 6.64 -6.67 -7.84
C HIS A 524 7.60 -5.90 -6.93
N PRO A 525 8.89 -5.77 -7.31
CA PRO A 525 9.84 -4.87 -6.65
C PRO A 525 9.32 -3.44 -6.63
N THR A 526 9.33 -2.84 -5.45
CA THR A 526 8.83 -1.46 -5.25
C THR A 526 9.82 -0.41 -5.71
N ASN A 527 11.11 -0.73 -5.74
CA ASN A 527 12.19 0.08 -6.30
C ASN A 527 13.20 -0.86 -6.98
N ASP A 528 13.87 -0.40 -8.04
CA ASP A 528 14.85 -1.23 -8.77
C ASP A 528 16.05 -1.69 -7.92
N ASN A 529 16.33 -1.00 -6.81
CA ASN A 529 17.40 -1.36 -5.87
C ASN A 529 16.96 -2.29 -4.71
N ASP A 530 15.69 -2.69 -4.65
CA ASP A 530 15.15 -3.47 -3.52
C ASP A 530 15.45 -4.97 -3.69
N TYR A 531 15.10 -5.52 -4.85
CA TYR A 531 15.36 -6.90 -5.29
C TYR A 531 14.94 -7.02 -6.77
N ASP A 532 15.39 -8.06 -7.49
CA ASP A 532 15.38 -8.08 -8.96
C ASP A 532 14.22 -8.85 -9.62
N ILE A 533 13.56 -9.76 -8.89
CA ILE A 533 12.48 -10.61 -9.42
C ILE A 533 11.09 -10.20 -8.94
N SER A 534 10.03 -10.66 -9.63
CA SER A 534 8.68 -10.65 -9.05
C SER A 534 8.43 -11.98 -8.33
N ILE A 535 7.69 -11.93 -7.23
CA ILE A 535 7.31 -13.14 -6.49
C ILE A 535 5.83 -13.28 -6.62
N ALA A 536 5.40 -14.46 -7.00
CA ALA A 536 3.99 -14.75 -7.08
C ALA A 536 3.67 -16.05 -6.36
N CYS A 537 2.41 -16.17 -5.98
CA CYS A 537 1.98 -17.19 -5.05
C CYS A 537 0.57 -17.64 -5.37
N MET A 538 0.33 -18.93 -5.15
CA MET A 538 -0.95 -19.57 -5.29
C MET A 538 -1.32 -20.20 -3.95
N VAL A 539 -2.56 -20.01 -3.53
CA VAL A 539 -3.09 -20.58 -2.28
C VAL A 539 -4.40 -21.26 -2.59
N ALA A 540 -4.55 -22.53 -2.19
CA ALA A 540 -5.76 -23.29 -2.43
C ALA A 540 -6.23 -24.03 -1.17
N ASN A 541 -7.55 -24.16 -1.00
CA ASN A 541 -8.07 -25.00 0.08
C ASN A 541 -7.73 -26.47 -0.18
N ILE A 542 -7.68 -27.25 0.89
CA ILE A 542 -7.45 -28.71 0.82
C ILE A 542 -8.62 -29.51 1.38
N ASP A 543 -9.55 -28.87 2.08
CA ASP A 543 -10.73 -29.47 2.71
C ASP A 543 -12.03 -28.99 2.03
N LEU A 544 -13.09 -29.80 2.17
CA LEU A 544 -14.42 -29.53 1.60
C LEU A 544 -15.13 -28.32 2.25
N ALA A 545 -14.68 -27.90 3.44
CA ALA A 545 -15.21 -26.72 4.13
C ALA A 545 -14.44 -25.43 3.83
N ALA A 546 -13.43 -25.49 2.96
CA ALA A 546 -12.57 -24.36 2.60
C ALA A 546 -11.94 -23.62 3.80
N THR A 547 -11.60 -24.34 4.87
CA THR A 547 -11.05 -23.78 6.11
C THR A 547 -9.53 -23.92 6.23
N ARG A 548 -8.93 -24.86 5.48
CA ARG A 548 -7.51 -25.16 5.48
C ARG A 548 -6.92 -24.93 4.10
N TYR A 549 -5.80 -24.21 4.05
CA TYR A 549 -5.15 -23.84 2.81
C TYR A 549 -3.68 -24.26 2.77
N LYS A 550 -3.19 -24.62 1.59
CA LYS A 550 -1.76 -24.74 1.28
C LYS A 550 -1.36 -23.70 0.26
N SER A 551 -0.09 -23.33 0.25
CA SER A 551 0.46 -22.35 -0.70
C SER A 551 1.62 -22.92 -1.50
N LYS A 552 1.80 -22.38 -2.71
CA LYS A 552 2.97 -22.59 -3.55
C LYS A 552 3.49 -21.24 -4.02
N ILE A 553 4.81 -21.08 -4.00
CA ILE A 553 5.51 -19.85 -4.41
C ILE A 553 6.20 -20.14 -5.74
N PHE A 554 6.24 -19.12 -6.59
CA PHE A 554 6.92 -19.16 -7.88
C PHE A 554 7.68 -17.86 -8.09
N ALA A 555 8.95 -17.99 -8.42
CA ALA A 555 9.84 -16.88 -8.72
C ALA A 555 9.72 -16.52 -10.20
N GLN A 556 9.47 -15.24 -10.49
CA GLN A 556 9.40 -14.74 -11.86
C GLN A 556 10.66 -13.96 -12.18
N MET A 557 11.49 -14.50 -13.08
CA MET A 557 12.79 -13.91 -13.42
C MET A 557 12.68 -12.61 -14.21
N ARG A 558 11.46 -12.27 -14.67
CA ARG A 558 11.16 -11.00 -15.33
C ARG A 558 10.01 -10.28 -14.61
N LYS A 559 10.07 -8.96 -14.57
CA LYS A 559 8.98 -8.11 -14.03
C LYS A 559 7.81 -8.07 -15.04
N ARG A 560 6.82 -8.96 -14.88
CA ARG A 560 5.59 -9.00 -15.71
C ARG A 560 4.38 -9.34 -14.85
N GLU A 561 3.20 -8.80 -15.19
CA GLU A 561 1.95 -9.09 -14.47
C GLU A 561 1.47 -10.54 -14.73
N THR A 562 1.70 -11.07 -15.95
CA THR A 562 1.46 -12.48 -16.26
C THR A 562 2.51 -13.36 -15.60
N VAL A 563 2.04 -14.33 -14.80
CA VAL A 563 2.90 -15.30 -14.14
C VAL A 563 3.65 -16.17 -15.16
N GLU A 564 4.85 -16.65 -14.82
CA GLU A 564 5.44 -17.78 -15.54
C GLU A 564 4.61 -19.07 -15.35
N SER A 565 4.80 -20.11 -16.17
CA SER A 565 4.00 -21.34 -16.07
C SER A 565 4.03 -21.90 -14.64
N PHE A 566 2.85 -22.23 -14.11
CA PHE A 566 2.65 -22.75 -12.74
C PHE A 566 1.91 -24.08 -12.69
N ASP A 567 1.85 -24.80 -13.81
CA ASP A 567 1.18 -26.09 -13.92
C ASP A 567 1.72 -27.11 -12.90
N VAL A 568 3.02 -27.11 -12.58
CA VAL A 568 3.61 -27.97 -11.55
C VAL A 568 3.04 -27.65 -10.16
N GLN A 569 3.01 -26.37 -9.79
CA GLN A 569 2.55 -25.91 -8.48
C GLN A 569 1.05 -26.17 -8.31
N PHE A 570 0.25 -25.92 -9.36
CA PHE A 570 -1.18 -26.22 -9.32
C PHE A 570 -1.43 -27.72 -9.18
N ARG A 571 -0.70 -28.60 -9.90
CA ARG A 571 -0.78 -30.06 -9.72
C ARG A 571 -0.54 -30.49 -8.27
N GLN A 572 0.46 -29.91 -7.60
CA GLN A 572 0.76 -30.22 -6.20
C GLN A 572 -0.37 -29.81 -5.25
N LEU A 573 -1.06 -28.70 -5.52
CA LEU A 573 -2.22 -28.28 -4.74
C LEU A 573 -3.43 -29.20 -4.99
N MET A 574 -3.68 -29.62 -6.22
CA MET A 574 -4.74 -30.61 -6.54
C MET A 574 -4.49 -31.96 -5.85
N LEU A 575 -3.25 -32.44 -5.87
CA LEU A 575 -2.87 -33.66 -5.16
C LEU A 575 -3.07 -33.52 -3.64
N SER A 576 -2.70 -32.37 -3.06
CA SER A 576 -2.93 -32.09 -1.64
C SER A 576 -4.42 -32.05 -1.29
N PHE A 577 -5.25 -31.48 -2.17
CA PHE A 577 -6.71 -31.51 -2.00
C PHE A 577 -7.23 -32.94 -2.03
N LYS A 578 -6.84 -33.75 -3.02
CA LYS A 578 -7.27 -35.16 -3.11
C LYS A 578 -6.83 -35.99 -1.93
N GLU A 579 -5.58 -35.82 -1.49
CA GLU A 579 -5.04 -36.55 -0.34
C GLU A 579 -5.85 -36.26 0.93
N HIS A 580 -6.24 -35.00 1.13
CA HIS A 580 -6.94 -34.55 2.34
C HIS A 580 -8.45 -34.82 2.30
N SER A 581 -9.12 -34.45 1.20
CA SER A 581 -10.57 -34.59 1.01
C SER A 581 -11.00 -36.00 0.56
N ARG A 582 -10.04 -36.82 0.10
CA ARG A 582 -10.26 -38.15 -0.50
C ARG A 582 -10.97 -38.15 -1.85
N VAL A 583 -11.29 -36.98 -2.40
CA VAL A 583 -11.97 -36.83 -3.68
C VAL A 583 -11.24 -35.86 -4.59
N TRP A 584 -11.44 -35.99 -5.90
CA TRP A 584 -10.99 -34.96 -6.83
C TRP A 584 -11.96 -33.78 -6.82
N PRO A 585 -11.49 -32.54 -7.02
CA PRO A 585 -12.39 -31.41 -7.17
C PRO A 585 -13.20 -31.57 -8.45
N ARG A 586 -14.48 -31.21 -8.38
CA ARG A 586 -15.43 -31.14 -9.49
C ARG A 586 -15.54 -29.74 -10.06
N HIS A 587 -15.21 -28.74 -9.25
CA HIS A 587 -15.21 -27.33 -9.62
C HIS A 587 -13.93 -26.65 -9.15
N VAL A 588 -13.34 -25.82 -10.03
CA VAL A 588 -12.15 -25.02 -9.75
C VAL A 588 -12.51 -23.55 -9.90
N ILE A 589 -12.53 -22.81 -8.80
CA ILE A 589 -12.74 -21.34 -8.81
C ILE A 589 -11.40 -20.65 -8.58
N ILE A 590 -10.95 -19.90 -9.59
CA ILE A 590 -9.75 -19.07 -9.54
C ILE A 590 -10.13 -17.63 -9.19
N LEU A 591 -9.50 -17.10 -8.14
CA LEU A 591 -9.65 -15.75 -7.63
C LEU A 591 -8.30 -15.03 -7.78
N ARG A 592 -8.18 -14.18 -8.81
CA ARG A 592 -6.92 -13.54 -9.22
C ARG A 592 -6.88 -12.06 -8.83
N ASP A 593 -5.93 -11.63 -8.00
CA ASP A 593 -5.73 -10.20 -7.68
C ASP A 593 -4.52 -9.58 -8.39
N GLY A 594 -4.57 -8.28 -8.68
CA GLY A 594 -3.41 -7.55 -9.19
C GLY A 594 -3.24 -7.64 -10.71
N VAL A 595 -4.35 -7.80 -11.45
CA VAL A 595 -4.36 -7.71 -12.92
C VAL A 595 -5.10 -6.43 -13.34
N SER A 596 -4.50 -5.69 -14.28
CA SER A 596 -5.12 -4.50 -14.86
C SER A 596 -6.28 -4.84 -15.81
N ASP A 597 -7.24 -3.91 -15.99
CA ASP A 597 -8.40 -4.09 -16.88
C ASP A 597 -7.98 -4.50 -18.31
N SER A 598 -6.86 -3.98 -18.80
CA SER A 598 -6.32 -4.25 -20.14
C SER A 598 -5.68 -5.62 -20.29
N GLU A 599 -5.21 -6.23 -19.19
CA GLU A 599 -4.49 -7.51 -19.24
C GLU A 599 -5.34 -8.69 -18.76
N MET A 600 -6.52 -8.42 -18.20
CA MET A 600 -7.42 -9.40 -17.60
C MET A 600 -7.74 -10.59 -18.51
N VAL A 601 -8.25 -10.35 -19.72
CA VAL A 601 -8.66 -11.43 -20.65
C VAL A 601 -7.46 -12.26 -21.09
N ARG A 602 -6.36 -11.60 -21.45
CA ARG A 602 -5.12 -12.26 -21.88
C ARG A 602 -4.54 -13.13 -20.76
N THR A 603 -4.47 -12.59 -19.55
CA THR A 603 -3.95 -13.29 -18.38
C THR A 603 -4.80 -14.50 -18.05
N ALA A 604 -6.13 -14.35 -17.99
CA ALA A 604 -7.05 -15.47 -17.75
C ALA A 604 -6.89 -16.59 -18.78
N SER A 605 -6.81 -16.25 -20.08
CA SER A 605 -6.64 -17.22 -21.16
C SER A 605 -5.34 -18.04 -21.02
N ILE A 606 -4.22 -17.37 -20.74
CA ILE A 606 -2.92 -18.03 -20.57
C ILE A 606 -2.93 -18.91 -19.31
N GLU A 607 -3.35 -18.36 -18.17
CA GLU A 607 -3.34 -19.06 -16.89
C GLU A 607 -4.28 -20.27 -16.87
N LEU A 608 -5.49 -20.15 -17.42
CA LEU A 608 -6.43 -21.27 -17.57
C LEU A 608 -5.87 -22.40 -18.42
N SER A 609 -5.07 -22.08 -19.45
CA SER A 609 -4.45 -23.10 -20.30
C SER A 609 -3.47 -24.00 -19.50
N TRP A 610 -2.73 -23.44 -18.53
CA TRP A 610 -1.82 -24.19 -17.67
C TRP A 610 -2.56 -25.01 -16.61
N ILE A 611 -3.63 -24.45 -16.07
CA ILE A 611 -4.53 -25.13 -15.13
C ILE A 611 -5.14 -26.37 -15.78
N ARG A 612 -5.63 -26.28 -17.01
CA ARG A 612 -6.18 -27.44 -17.75
C ARG A 612 -5.13 -28.51 -18.04
N LYS A 613 -3.93 -28.11 -18.48
CA LYS A 613 -2.80 -29.04 -18.70
C LYS A 613 -2.41 -29.80 -17.43
N SER A 614 -2.56 -29.17 -16.27
CA SER A 614 -2.31 -29.81 -14.98
C SER A 614 -3.28 -30.97 -14.72
N TRP A 615 -4.55 -30.77 -15.04
CA TRP A 615 -5.57 -31.81 -14.91
C TRP A 615 -5.33 -32.98 -15.87
N GLU A 616 -5.05 -32.66 -17.14
CA GLU A 616 -4.71 -33.63 -18.19
C GLU A 616 -3.56 -34.53 -17.74
N PHE A 617 -2.49 -33.93 -17.20
CA PHE A 617 -1.34 -34.68 -16.70
C PHE A 617 -1.69 -35.61 -15.53
N LEU A 618 -2.53 -35.16 -14.59
CA LEU A 618 -2.85 -35.93 -13.37
C LEU A 618 -3.82 -37.09 -13.61
N THR A 619 -4.69 -36.97 -14.61
CA THR A 619 -5.85 -37.87 -14.77
C THR A 619 -5.98 -38.51 -16.14
N GLY A 620 -5.10 -38.17 -17.09
CA GLY A 620 -5.20 -38.62 -18.47
C GLY A 620 -6.43 -38.08 -19.20
N ASN A 621 -6.98 -36.94 -18.75
CA ASN A 621 -8.22 -36.35 -19.26
C ASN A 621 -9.42 -37.31 -19.24
N ASN A 622 -9.60 -38.08 -18.16
CA ASN A 622 -10.81 -38.88 -17.98
C ASN A 622 -12.06 -37.96 -18.06
N PRO A 623 -12.92 -38.09 -19.08
CA PRO A 623 -14.06 -37.19 -19.30
C PRO A 623 -15.05 -37.14 -18.14
N GLU A 624 -15.17 -38.24 -17.38
CA GLU A 624 -16.10 -38.35 -16.26
C GLU A 624 -15.64 -37.57 -15.01
N THR A 625 -14.37 -37.13 -14.98
CA THR A 625 -13.78 -36.46 -13.82
C THR A 625 -13.33 -35.03 -14.09
N ILE A 626 -13.39 -34.55 -15.35
CA ILE A 626 -12.97 -33.19 -15.72
C ILE A 626 -13.72 -32.16 -14.88
N PRO A 627 -13.01 -31.30 -14.12
CA PRO A 627 -13.67 -30.25 -13.37
C PRO A 627 -14.10 -29.09 -14.28
N THR A 628 -15.13 -28.36 -13.88
CA THR A 628 -15.43 -27.06 -14.48
C THR A 628 -14.53 -25.96 -13.91
N TYR A 629 -14.32 -24.89 -14.68
CA TYR A 629 -13.44 -23.79 -14.29
C TYR A 629 -14.18 -22.45 -14.29
N THR A 630 -14.05 -21.68 -13.21
CA THR A 630 -14.53 -20.31 -13.10
C THR A 630 -13.36 -19.39 -12.77
N TYR A 631 -13.16 -18.31 -13.51
CA TYR A 631 -12.05 -17.37 -13.34
C TYR A 631 -12.57 -15.97 -13.04
N ILE A 632 -12.28 -15.49 -11.85
CA ILE A 632 -12.74 -14.20 -11.33
C ILE A 632 -11.51 -13.33 -11.02
N VAL A 633 -11.40 -12.19 -11.68
CA VAL A 633 -10.42 -11.16 -11.32
C VAL A 633 -11.00 -10.27 -10.23
N ILE A 634 -10.21 -10.03 -9.20
CA ILE A 634 -10.57 -9.19 -8.07
C ILE A 634 -9.62 -8.01 -8.04
N GLN A 635 -10.17 -6.81 -7.89
CA GLN A 635 -9.40 -5.58 -7.80
C GLN A 635 -9.81 -4.84 -6.54
N LYS A 636 -8.94 -4.80 -5.54
CA LYS A 636 -9.14 -3.94 -4.37
C LYS A 636 -8.66 -2.52 -4.61
N ARG A 637 -7.78 -2.30 -5.59
CA ARG A 637 -7.04 -1.03 -5.77
C ARG A 637 -7.69 -0.04 -6.76
N HIS A 638 -9.00 0.26 -6.63
CA HIS A 638 -9.71 1.31 -7.42
C HIS A 638 -10.21 2.54 -6.61
N ILE A 639 -10.59 3.60 -7.30
CA ILE A 639 -11.06 4.84 -6.64
C ILE A 639 -12.56 4.85 -6.26
N THR A 640 -13.38 3.94 -6.79
CA THR A 640 -14.83 3.87 -6.50
C THR A 640 -15.11 3.74 -4.99
N ARG A 641 -16.06 4.53 -4.48
CA ARG A 641 -16.58 4.50 -3.11
C ARG A 641 -18.10 4.62 -3.15
N PHE A 642 -18.78 3.97 -2.20
CA PHE A 642 -20.23 4.06 -2.04
C PHE A 642 -20.57 4.63 -0.67
N TYR A 643 -21.63 5.42 -0.62
CA TYR A 643 -22.10 6.10 0.57
C TYR A 643 -23.58 5.75 0.75
N GLN A 644 -23.95 5.30 1.93
CA GLN A 644 -25.35 5.08 2.26
C GLN A 644 -25.92 6.37 2.89
N PRO A 645 -26.96 6.99 2.30
CA PRO A 645 -27.67 8.09 2.93
C PRO A 645 -28.32 7.64 4.23
N THR A 646 -28.26 8.47 5.27
CA THR A 646 -28.92 8.25 6.55
C THR A 646 -29.20 9.60 7.22
N GLN A 647 -29.75 9.59 8.43
CA GLN A 647 -29.95 10.78 9.24
C GLN A 647 -29.06 10.75 10.48
N ASP A 648 -28.54 11.92 10.87
CA ASP A 648 -27.86 12.09 12.15
C ASP A 648 -28.86 12.15 13.32
N LYS A 649 -28.33 12.38 14.54
CA LYS A 649 -29.17 12.44 15.76
C LYS A 649 -30.16 13.61 15.76
N ASP A 650 -29.89 14.65 14.98
CA ASP A 650 -30.67 15.86 14.89
C ASP A 650 -31.60 15.85 13.65
N GLY A 651 -31.61 14.75 12.89
CA GLY A 651 -32.45 14.55 11.71
C GLY A 651 -31.86 15.09 10.40
N HIS A 652 -30.63 15.59 10.39
CA HIS A 652 -29.97 16.08 9.17
C HIS A 652 -29.46 14.93 8.32
N GLU A 653 -29.51 15.09 7.00
CA GLU A 653 -28.95 14.12 6.06
C GLU A 653 -27.44 13.98 6.28
N THR A 654 -26.99 12.74 6.44
CA THR A 654 -25.58 12.37 6.54
C THR A 654 -25.32 11.07 5.80
N TYR A 655 -24.07 10.63 5.78
CA TYR A 655 -23.64 9.46 5.02
C TYR A 655 -22.75 8.54 5.85
N VAL A 656 -23.04 7.24 5.75
CA VAL A 656 -22.30 6.16 6.41
C VAL A 656 -21.78 5.16 5.38
N ASN A 657 -20.97 4.21 5.86
CA ASN A 657 -20.51 3.11 5.03
C ASN A 657 -21.70 2.22 4.70
N VAL A 658 -21.69 1.67 3.48
CA VAL A 658 -22.61 0.57 3.13
C VAL A 658 -22.37 -0.62 4.07
N PRO A 659 -23.42 -1.38 4.43
CA PRO A 659 -23.29 -2.52 5.32
C PRO A 659 -22.48 -3.65 4.68
N SER A 660 -21.92 -4.51 5.52
CA SER A 660 -21.24 -5.74 5.09
C SER A 660 -22.20 -6.60 4.25
N GLY A 661 -21.72 -7.10 3.11
CA GLY A 661 -22.52 -7.91 2.18
C GLY A 661 -23.21 -7.09 1.10
N THR A 662 -23.04 -5.77 1.04
CA THR A 662 -23.61 -4.95 -0.04
C THR A 662 -22.95 -5.29 -1.38
N VAL A 663 -23.77 -5.76 -2.33
CA VAL A 663 -23.45 -5.99 -3.74
C VAL A 663 -24.02 -4.85 -4.58
N ILE A 664 -23.22 -4.35 -5.52
CA ILE A 664 -23.63 -3.37 -6.54
C ILE A 664 -23.16 -3.91 -7.89
N ASP A 665 -24.11 -4.37 -8.69
CA ASP A 665 -23.96 -5.04 -9.97
C ASP A 665 -24.71 -4.31 -11.12
N GLU A 666 -25.26 -3.13 -10.83
CA GLU A 666 -25.98 -2.30 -11.79
C GLU A 666 -25.40 -0.88 -11.87
N VAL A 667 -25.68 -0.20 -12.99
CA VAL A 667 -25.36 1.22 -13.27
C VAL A 667 -23.86 1.48 -13.44
N VAL A 668 -23.05 1.25 -12.41
CA VAL A 668 -21.63 1.64 -12.33
C VAL A 668 -20.64 0.52 -12.68
N VAL A 669 -21.15 -0.54 -13.31
CA VAL A 669 -20.43 -1.74 -13.74
C VAL A 669 -20.17 -1.72 -15.25
N SER A 670 -19.42 -2.70 -15.75
CA SER A 670 -19.07 -2.85 -17.16
C SER A 670 -20.30 -3.12 -18.04
N PRO A 671 -20.38 -2.53 -19.24
CA PRO A 671 -21.38 -2.91 -20.24
C PRO A 671 -21.06 -4.23 -20.95
N ASN A 672 -19.86 -4.78 -20.76
CA ASN A 672 -19.33 -5.91 -21.56
C ASN A 672 -18.96 -7.15 -20.73
N PHE A 673 -18.80 -7.01 -19.42
CA PHE A 673 -18.38 -8.10 -18.55
C PHE A 673 -19.42 -8.28 -17.46
N PHE A 674 -19.54 -9.49 -16.92
CA PHE A 674 -20.20 -9.67 -15.65
C PHE A 674 -19.25 -9.23 -14.53
N ASP A 675 -19.44 -8.02 -14.04
CA ASP A 675 -18.70 -7.45 -12.93
C ASP A 675 -19.61 -6.82 -11.87
N PHE A 676 -19.11 -6.78 -10.64
CA PHE A 676 -19.85 -6.27 -9.49
C PHE A 676 -18.89 -5.76 -8.41
N TYR A 677 -19.39 -4.89 -7.54
CA TYR A 677 -18.69 -4.47 -6.33
C TYR A 677 -19.29 -5.19 -5.12
N LEU A 678 -18.46 -5.76 -4.26
CA LEU A 678 -18.88 -6.34 -2.99
C LEU A 678 -18.15 -5.64 -1.83
N ALA A 679 -18.93 -5.03 -0.94
CA ALA A 679 -18.47 -4.52 0.34
C ALA A 679 -18.56 -5.61 1.41
N SER A 680 -17.62 -6.55 1.42
CA SER A 680 -17.68 -7.71 2.32
C SER A 680 -17.27 -7.40 3.76
N GLN A 681 -16.48 -6.36 4.02
CA GLN A 681 -16.00 -6.02 5.35
C GLN A 681 -16.91 -5.05 6.10
N ILE A 682 -16.83 -5.09 7.43
CA ILE A 682 -17.40 -4.05 8.30
C ILE A 682 -16.53 -2.78 8.21
N GLY A 683 -17.13 -1.66 7.79
CA GLY A 683 -16.46 -0.36 7.64
C GLY A 683 -16.17 0.35 8.96
N ALA A 684 -15.28 -0.21 9.78
CA ALA A 684 -15.01 0.28 11.15
C ALA A 684 -14.19 1.57 11.23
N ILE A 685 -13.34 1.85 10.23
CA ILE A 685 -12.45 3.01 10.20
C ILE A 685 -12.48 3.61 8.80
N GLY A 686 -12.92 4.86 8.71
CA GLY A 686 -12.93 5.62 7.47
C GLY A 686 -13.95 5.13 6.45
N THR A 687 -13.70 5.41 5.17
CA THR A 687 -14.61 5.05 4.08
C THR A 687 -14.27 3.69 3.48
N THR A 688 -15.24 2.77 3.48
CA THR A 688 -15.15 1.42 2.92
C THR A 688 -14.75 1.47 1.45
N ARG A 689 -13.74 0.67 1.11
CA ARG A 689 -13.39 0.35 -0.27
C ARG A 689 -13.95 -1.05 -0.57
N PRO A 690 -15.07 -1.17 -1.29
CA PRO A 690 -15.55 -2.47 -1.76
C PRO A 690 -14.50 -3.06 -2.69
N ALA A 691 -14.46 -4.39 -2.83
CA ALA A 691 -13.66 -5.03 -3.87
C ALA A 691 -14.48 -5.12 -5.16
N HIS A 692 -13.82 -4.95 -6.31
CA HIS A 692 -14.42 -5.09 -7.63
C HIS A 692 -14.10 -6.47 -8.18
N TYR A 693 -15.12 -7.21 -8.61
CA TYR A 693 -15.03 -8.57 -9.10
C TYR A 693 -15.45 -8.58 -10.56
N THR A 694 -14.67 -9.21 -11.43
CA THR A 694 -15.03 -9.42 -12.83
C THR A 694 -14.91 -10.90 -13.16
N VAL A 695 -16.03 -11.51 -13.55
CA VAL A 695 -16.08 -12.90 -14.01
C VAL A 695 -15.63 -12.91 -15.46
N VAL A 696 -14.42 -13.41 -15.69
CA VAL A 696 -13.78 -13.41 -17.02
C VAL A 696 -14.14 -14.67 -17.80
N PHE A 697 -14.36 -15.77 -17.08
CA PHE A 697 -14.66 -17.08 -17.64
C PHE A 697 -15.48 -17.90 -16.63
N ASP A 698 -16.51 -18.61 -17.07
CA ASP A 698 -17.27 -19.52 -16.23
C ASP A 698 -17.82 -20.71 -17.03
N GLU A 699 -17.26 -21.90 -16.78
CA GLU A 699 -17.78 -23.17 -17.29
C GLU A 699 -18.74 -23.87 -16.34
N TRP A 700 -18.78 -23.45 -15.07
CA TRP A 700 -19.71 -24.04 -14.11
C TRP A 700 -21.14 -23.55 -14.36
N GLY A 701 -21.31 -22.36 -14.97
CA GLY A 701 -22.63 -21.81 -15.25
C GLY A 701 -23.33 -21.36 -13.98
N LEU A 702 -22.57 -20.76 -13.06
CA LEU A 702 -23.09 -20.24 -11.81
C LEU A 702 -24.01 -19.04 -12.07
N SER A 703 -25.11 -18.95 -11.31
CA SER A 703 -25.90 -17.73 -11.27
C SER A 703 -25.10 -16.58 -10.62
N ALA A 704 -25.52 -15.35 -10.89
CA ALA A 704 -24.94 -14.17 -10.25
C ALA A 704 -25.00 -14.28 -8.72
N ASP A 705 -26.15 -14.65 -8.17
CA ASP A 705 -26.37 -14.85 -6.74
C ASP A 705 -25.39 -15.87 -6.14
N ASN A 706 -25.18 -17.01 -6.81
CA ASN A 706 -24.22 -18.02 -6.34
C ASN A 706 -22.79 -17.46 -6.30
N ILE A 707 -22.39 -16.68 -7.30
CA ILE A 707 -21.06 -16.05 -7.32
C ILE A 707 -20.92 -15.02 -6.19
N TYR A 708 -21.96 -14.20 -5.96
CA TYR A 708 -21.98 -13.23 -4.87
C TYR A 708 -21.85 -13.90 -3.50
N GLU A 709 -22.66 -14.94 -3.26
CA GLU A 709 -22.65 -15.71 -2.02
C GLU A 709 -21.32 -16.42 -1.78
N ILE A 710 -20.76 -17.10 -2.79
CA ILE A 710 -19.46 -17.76 -2.68
C ILE A 710 -18.38 -16.75 -2.30
N CYS A 711 -18.29 -15.63 -3.04
CA CYS A 711 -17.31 -14.58 -2.77
C CYS A 711 -17.46 -13.99 -1.37
N TYR A 712 -18.69 -13.80 -0.91
CA TYR A 712 -18.98 -13.25 0.42
C TYR A 712 -18.66 -14.26 1.53
N ARG A 713 -19.10 -15.53 1.43
CA ARG A 713 -18.83 -16.59 2.41
C ARG A 713 -17.35 -16.82 2.63
N LEU A 714 -16.57 -16.85 1.54
CA LEU A 714 -15.11 -16.97 1.63
C LEU A 714 -14.46 -15.83 2.42
N CYS A 715 -15.11 -14.66 2.57
CA CYS A 715 -14.59 -13.57 3.41
C CYS A 715 -14.72 -13.85 4.92
N PHE A 716 -15.56 -14.79 5.33
CA PHE A 716 -15.74 -15.17 6.75
C PHE A 716 -14.78 -16.26 7.22
N LEU A 717 -14.06 -16.92 6.31
CA LEU A 717 -13.17 -18.04 6.66
C LEU A 717 -11.76 -17.61 7.10
N TYR A 718 -11.56 -16.31 7.36
CA TYR A 718 -10.22 -15.79 7.60
C TYR A 718 -9.74 -16.16 9.01
N ALA A 719 -8.72 -17.01 9.07
CA ALA A 719 -8.32 -17.66 10.31
C ALA A 719 -7.76 -16.70 11.37
N ARG A 720 -7.51 -15.43 11.06
CA ARG A 720 -6.93 -14.45 12.02
C ARG A 720 -7.98 -13.63 12.77
N CYS A 721 -9.23 -13.63 12.32
CA CYS A 721 -10.30 -12.88 12.99
C CYS A 721 -11.65 -13.59 12.82
N ARG A 722 -12.68 -13.06 13.48
CA ARG A 722 -14.06 -13.59 13.42
C ARG A 722 -15.04 -12.61 12.80
N ILE A 723 -14.51 -11.73 11.95
CA ILE A 723 -15.27 -10.75 11.17
C ILE A 723 -14.95 -10.96 9.70
N PRO A 724 -15.88 -10.64 8.79
CA PRO A 724 -15.60 -10.78 7.38
C PRO A 724 -14.49 -9.79 6.98
N VAL A 725 -13.55 -10.29 6.19
CA VAL A 725 -12.48 -9.48 5.60
C VAL A 725 -12.92 -8.92 4.25
N SER A 726 -12.16 -7.97 3.71
CA SER A 726 -12.50 -7.25 2.49
C SER A 726 -12.27 -8.01 1.17
N LEU A 727 -11.72 -9.22 1.26
CA LEU A 727 -11.35 -10.06 0.12
C LEU A 727 -11.58 -11.51 0.50
N PRO A 728 -11.93 -12.40 -0.45
CA PRO A 728 -12.05 -13.82 -0.19
C PRO A 728 -10.76 -14.38 0.39
N CYS A 729 -10.87 -15.32 1.33
CA CYS A 729 -9.71 -15.91 2.01
C CYS A 729 -8.60 -16.41 1.10
N PRO A 730 -8.86 -17.12 -0.02
CA PRO A 730 -7.79 -17.56 -0.92
C PRO A 730 -6.89 -16.39 -1.37
N VAL A 731 -7.49 -15.24 -1.73
CA VAL A 731 -6.77 -14.03 -2.15
C VAL A 731 -6.08 -13.34 -0.97
N TYR A 732 -6.75 -13.24 0.17
CA TYR A 732 -6.13 -12.62 1.35
C TYR A 732 -4.91 -13.43 1.83
N TYR A 733 -4.98 -14.76 1.71
CA TYR A 733 -3.85 -15.63 2.04
C TYR A 733 -2.75 -15.55 0.99
N SER A 734 -3.06 -15.44 -0.31
CA SER A 734 -2.02 -15.24 -1.33
C SER A 734 -1.24 -13.94 -1.06
N HIS A 735 -1.91 -12.82 -0.77
CA HIS A 735 -1.22 -11.58 -0.35
C HIS A 735 -0.26 -11.80 0.81
N ARG A 736 -0.67 -12.61 1.79
CA ARG A 736 0.14 -12.88 2.99
C ARG A 736 1.35 -13.75 2.69
N VAL A 737 1.20 -14.75 1.83
CA VAL A 737 2.28 -15.60 1.34
C VAL A 737 3.27 -14.75 0.52
N CYS A 738 2.78 -13.97 -0.44
CA CYS A 738 3.61 -13.12 -1.29
C CYS A 738 4.36 -12.05 -0.48
N GLU A 739 3.70 -11.38 0.48
CA GLU A 739 4.36 -10.43 1.38
C GLU A 739 5.43 -11.11 2.25
N LYS A 740 5.15 -12.29 2.81
CA LYS A 740 6.13 -13.03 3.62
C LYS A 740 7.33 -13.46 2.76
N ALA A 741 7.07 -14.05 1.60
CA ALA A 741 8.09 -14.50 0.67
C ALA A 741 8.97 -13.33 0.19
N LYS A 742 8.39 -12.15 -0.04
CA LYS A 742 9.12 -10.92 -0.36
C LYS A 742 10.11 -10.52 0.74
N GLU A 743 9.70 -10.52 2.00
CA GLU A 743 10.59 -10.13 3.10
C GLU A 743 11.74 -11.16 3.29
N VAL A 744 11.43 -12.46 3.18
CA VAL A 744 12.47 -13.51 3.19
C VAL A 744 13.44 -13.33 2.02
N TYR A 745 12.92 -13.09 0.82
CA TYR A 745 13.72 -12.91 -0.38
C TYR A 745 14.65 -11.71 -0.27
N LYS A 746 14.16 -10.56 0.21
CA LYS A 746 15.00 -9.37 0.44
C LYS A 746 16.17 -9.66 1.36
N THR A 747 15.92 -10.41 2.43
CA THR A 747 16.97 -10.80 3.38
C THR A 747 18.01 -11.67 2.69
N LEU A 748 17.59 -12.75 2.03
CA LEU A 748 18.48 -13.66 1.30
C LEU A 748 19.28 -12.94 0.21
N TYR A 749 18.62 -12.06 -0.55
CA TYR A 749 19.22 -11.25 -1.58
C TYR A 749 20.29 -10.31 -1.02
N SER A 750 20.01 -9.62 0.10
CA SER A 750 20.97 -8.73 0.76
C SER A 750 22.20 -9.45 1.32
N ARG A 751 22.08 -10.76 1.58
CA ARG A 751 23.14 -11.64 2.04
C ARG A 751 23.87 -12.32 0.88
N ASN A 752 23.60 -11.94 -0.37
CA ASN A 752 24.19 -12.55 -1.57
C ASN A 752 23.95 -14.07 -1.63
N ALA A 753 22.83 -14.58 -1.09
CA ALA A 753 22.57 -16.01 -0.98
C ALA A 753 22.41 -16.73 -2.33
N PHE A 754 22.21 -15.97 -3.41
CA PHE A 754 22.02 -16.50 -4.76
C PHE A 754 23.19 -16.17 -5.71
N ASP A 755 24.26 -15.55 -5.19
CA ASP A 755 25.44 -15.23 -5.97
C ASP A 755 26.17 -16.53 -6.37
N GLY A 756 26.59 -16.61 -7.63
CA GLY A 756 27.26 -17.79 -8.18
C GLY A 756 26.34 -18.88 -8.75
N ILE A 757 25.01 -18.74 -8.62
CA ILE A 757 24.07 -19.63 -9.34
C ILE A 757 23.95 -19.16 -10.79
N VAL A 758 24.53 -19.93 -11.71
CA VAL A 758 24.54 -19.60 -13.14
C VAL A 758 23.33 -20.22 -13.83
N GLY A 759 22.51 -19.37 -14.47
CA GLY A 759 21.35 -19.77 -15.27
C GLY A 759 20.01 -19.49 -14.57
N ASP A 760 19.08 -18.90 -15.32
CA ASP A 760 17.78 -18.46 -14.80
C ASP A 760 16.98 -19.62 -14.18
N GLU A 761 17.00 -20.81 -14.79
CA GLU A 761 16.22 -21.96 -14.30
C GLU A 761 16.73 -22.49 -12.95
N LEU A 762 18.04 -22.64 -12.79
CA LEU A 762 18.64 -23.11 -11.54
C LEU A 762 18.43 -22.10 -10.41
N ARG A 763 18.59 -20.82 -10.72
CA ARG A 763 18.36 -19.74 -9.76
C ARG A 763 16.88 -19.71 -9.34
N LYS A 764 15.94 -19.93 -10.27
CA LYS A 764 14.50 -19.99 -9.97
C LYS A 764 14.20 -21.12 -9.00
N ILE A 765 14.69 -22.33 -9.27
CA ILE A 765 14.48 -23.51 -8.41
C ILE A 765 15.01 -23.26 -7.00
N GLU A 766 16.22 -22.70 -6.86
CA GLU A 766 16.79 -22.44 -5.54
C GLU A 766 16.01 -21.36 -4.78
N ILE A 767 15.58 -20.30 -5.46
CA ILE A 767 14.72 -19.27 -4.85
C ILE A 767 13.41 -19.90 -4.38
N GLU A 768 12.72 -20.65 -5.22
CA GLU A 768 11.43 -21.27 -4.87
C GLU A 768 11.58 -22.25 -3.70
N LYS A 769 12.68 -23.01 -3.66
CA LYS A 769 12.99 -23.92 -2.55
C LYS A 769 13.21 -23.19 -1.23
N GLN A 770 13.99 -22.10 -1.24
CA GLN A 770 14.29 -21.30 -0.04
C GLN A 770 13.07 -20.52 0.48
N LEU A 771 12.16 -20.14 -0.42
CA LEU A 771 10.95 -19.40 -0.06
C LEU A 771 9.79 -20.31 0.35
N SER A 772 9.78 -21.57 -0.10
CA SER A 772 8.74 -22.55 0.22
C SER A 772 8.92 -23.13 1.62
N VAL A 773 7.80 -23.53 2.23
CA VAL A 773 7.84 -24.34 3.46
C VAL A 773 7.82 -25.83 3.12
N PRO A 774 8.33 -26.70 4.01
CA PRO A 774 8.23 -28.14 3.82
C PRO A 774 6.78 -28.61 3.67
N ASP A 775 6.53 -29.57 2.77
CA ASP A 775 5.18 -30.07 2.48
C ASP A 775 4.50 -30.73 3.71
N HIS A 776 5.29 -31.15 4.70
CA HIS A 776 4.83 -31.76 5.95
C HIS A 776 4.51 -30.75 7.06
N TYR A 777 4.58 -29.44 6.79
CA TYR A 777 4.20 -28.42 7.76
C TYR A 777 2.73 -28.59 8.17
N PRO A 778 2.39 -28.60 9.48
CA PRO A 778 1.10 -29.09 9.96
C PRO A 778 -0.11 -28.20 9.64
N GLY A 779 0.09 -26.93 9.29
CA GLY A 779 -1.01 -25.99 9.04
C GLY A 779 -0.65 -24.83 8.13
N MET A 780 -1.22 -23.66 8.40
CA MET A 780 -1.08 -22.48 7.54
C MET A 780 0.04 -21.55 8.02
N HIS A 781 1.27 -21.77 7.56
CA HIS A 781 2.48 -21.02 7.97
C HIS A 781 2.44 -19.50 7.70
N PHE A 782 1.54 -19.05 6.82
CA PHE A 782 1.37 -17.66 6.38
C PHE A 782 0.32 -16.88 7.20
N VAL A 783 -0.42 -17.56 8.08
CA VAL A 783 -1.38 -16.94 9.01
C VAL A 783 -0.65 -16.25 10.16
#